data_AF-A0A955VYC4-F1
#
_entry.id   AF-A0A955VYC4-F1
#
_cell.length_a   1.000
_cell.length_b   1.000
_cell.length_c   1.000
_cell.angle_alpha   90.00
_cell.angle_beta   90.00
_cell.angle_gamma   90.00
#
_symmetry.space_group_name_H-M   'P 1'
#
loop_
_entity.id
_entity.type
_entity.pdbx_description
1 polymer ?
#
loop_
_entity_poly.entity_id
_entity_poly.type
_entity_poly.pdbx_seq_one_letter_code
_entity_poly.pdbx_strand_id
1 'polypeptide(L)'
;MGGMGTVYRAYDAERGATVALKTLDAVEPARIYRFKQEFRARAGIDHPNLMRVYELVEHDGAWFLSMELVEGTDLLSWVRPGAMGVRDRGDEVTTLVDGSRRAPPSPLPRAVVDAPLDEARLRDALTQLSEALDALHSRDLVHRDLKPSNVLVTPAGEAKLCDFGLLERLDRVGARSTGGSAPYMSPEQAAGSPLTDRSDIYGFGVMLYLALCGSLPFDGAGEDVLVRKQYLPAPRMRAQPGEQIPEDLEQLAYDMLAIRPADRPSTREVRIVLRGGVGRRPSALPPPACELVGRDTELDALRTLFARAKDGRGGVALVSGASGIGKSSLLGTFGSALLDAGAATVCYGKCYHRETLAHRAFDALVDDLTRHLLDLDDAAVASVIPEDAALLGQLFPVLRGVARFADAPAVVVPDTRERRRRACRALGSLCARMARLEPLVLMIDDLQWADSESEPFLTEIVSRGATAPIFFVGAFRSGALHESAPLRSLLQTYRRNRAFVDAVEIALEPLDDAAAEALARALLTHSEDLLSAGSASEECARIAAREANGSPFFIEQLVYAMLQTQCRTLGLDAALELRVHDLTEPARHLLAIAALAGRPRRLRVLFEAAGLVEGQQHALAELLDRQLIDANGVGANDRAAVYHDRIREATLATLDPDALARGHRALARALEQAFEGGRGSDADLDALVEHCRGAGELDAAARYAVLAAERADAALTFDRAAHLYRLAVAFETELAARAPDRSATATARTQGLRVHLAESLVKAGRERDAGHAYLEAAAASAPDEAPWYRQLAAGCLVRAGELGEGLPLLDAALADAGLSVPRGALDAWGRWAAVSARITVESALGRHATPSADEASLDVRTRRRIDLCWAGTLGLLGIEFGRGVHLGALHLREALASGVPERIGRGYAIQSLAHSVLGRRGEARSTAIARRARELTTRSGDAYGVALCDLADGLSAGFWGRWPQAMDALAAGMQRFRAECAGVSWEIAKTQDAFLWTLAYLGRLRELRQHVPALLGDAERRGDRYGAAMFGLGPSNLAWLAADDPASAMDVADAHFDHWRKSRFAYTHYAYMTAASRIDLYAGRPEHALGRLDAMRRGLVWSGLGRLGLFGVIARELRATATLAVAADARGLRRRQLILKASRTTEALHRSGEANADALSASLRGQAEALRGNTQAAIAAFADAERRFSGYQMANHARFARMRRGELMGGDAGAALLGEASDEVRRSGVADPARMACAFIAPVR
;
A
#
# COMPACT_ATOMS: atom_id res chain seq x y z
N MET A 1 -8.50 46.31 38.32
CA MET A 1 -9.81 46.01 37.72
C MET A 1 -9.56 44.99 36.62
N GLY A 2 -10.18 43.82 36.71
CA GLY A 2 -10.15 42.79 35.67
C GLY A 2 -11.58 42.35 35.36
N GLY A 3 -11.82 41.75 34.19
CA GLY A 3 -13.14 41.51 33.59
C GLY A 3 -14.20 40.75 34.39
N MET A 4 -13.91 40.23 35.59
CA MET A 4 -14.90 39.54 36.46
C MET A 4 -15.09 40.17 37.85
N GLY A 5 -14.43 41.29 38.17
CA GLY A 5 -14.59 41.93 39.47
C GLY A 5 -13.54 43.00 39.85
N THR A 6 -13.78 43.68 40.97
CA THR A 6 -12.84 44.62 41.58
C THR A 6 -11.94 43.91 42.60
N VAL A 7 -10.62 44.17 42.55
CA VAL A 7 -9.66 43.62 43.53
C VAL A 7 -9.25 44.72 44.50
N TYR A 8 -9.45 44.47 45.80
CA TYR A 8 -9.10 45.36 46.90
C TYR A 8 -7.92 44.81 47.69
N ARG A 9 -7.06 45.71 48.19
CA ARG A 9 -6.13 45.38 49.26
C ARG A 9 -6.88 45.40 50.59
N ALA A 10 -6.81 44.33 51.37
CA ALA A 10 -7.49 44.22 52.65
C ALA A 10 -6.57 43.64 53.73
N TYR A 11 -6.90 43.87 54.99
CA TYR A 11 -6.19 43.29 56.13
C TYR A 11 -7.06 42.20 56.75
N ASP A 12 -6.58 40.97 56.73
CA ASP A 12 -7.22 39.83 57.39
C ASP A 12 -6.79 39.82 58.87
N ALA A 13 -7.71 40.18 59.76
CA ALA A 13 -7.46 40.30 61.19
C ALA A 13 -7.25 38.94 61.89
N GLU A 14 -7.80 37.85 61.34
CA GLU A 14 -7.61 36.50 61.90
C GLU A 14 -6.25 35.93 61.52
N ARG A 15 -5.80 36.19 60.28
CA ARG A 15 -4.48 35.77 59.78
C ARG A 15 -3.36 36.73 60.14
N GLY A 16 -3.69 37.95 60.54
CA GLY A 16 -2.72 39.02 60.81
C GLY A 16 -1.94 39.47 59.56
N ALA A 17 -2.49 39.26 58.37
CA ALA A 17 -1.80 39.46 57.10
C ALA A 17 -2.60 40.34 56.12
N THR A 18 -1.89 41.05 55.24
CA THR A 18 -2.55 41.76 54.14
C THR A 18 -2.85 40.78 53.01
N VAL A 19 -4.09 40.79 52.52
CA VAL A 19 -4.59 39.91 51.46
C VAL A 19 -5.17 40.74 50.31
N ALA A 20 -5.31 40.13 49.15
CA ALA A 20 -6.12 40.65 48.06
C ALA A 20 -7.55 40.07 48.16
N LEU A 21 -8.56 40.92 48.02
CA LEU A 21 -9.98 40.54 47.98
C LEU A 21 -10.53 40.84 46.59
N LYS A 22 -10.83 39.80 45.81
CA LYS A 22 -11.54 39.93 44.53
C LYS A 22 -13.05 39.87 44.83
N THR A 23 -13.80 40.90 44.49
CA THR A 23 -15.26 40.98 44.69
C THR A 23 -15.99 40.80 43.36
N LEU A 24 -17.14 40.13 43.37
CA LEU A 24 -17.98 39.98 42.19
C LEU A 24 -18.88 41.21 42.01
N ASP A 25 -18.71 41.97 40.92
CA ASP A 25 -19.46 43.23 40.70
C ASP A 25 -20.95 43.00 40.33
N ALA A 26 -21.33 41.80 39.86
CA ALA A 26 -22.71 41.43 39.50
C ALA A 26 -23.02 39.95 39.79
N VAL A 27 -24.11 39.69 40.52
CA VAL A 27 -24.53 38.38 41.04
C VAL A 27 -25.35 37.60 39.99
N GLU A 28 -24.73 37.22 38.89
CA GLU A 28 -25.33 36.36 37.85
C GLU A 28 -24.96 34.88 38.07
N PRO A 29 -25.88 33.92 37.85
CA PRO A 29 -25.61 32.50 38.07
C PRO A 29 -24.34 31.97 37.37
N ALA A 30 -24.09 32.40 36.14
CA ALA A 30 -22.90 32.00 35.37
C ALA A 30 -21.59 32.56 35.96
N ARG A 31 -21.61 33.79 36.49
CA ARG A 31 -20.43 34.43 37.10
C ARG A 31 -20.11 33.82 38.46
N ILE A 32 -21.13 33.57 39.28
CA ILE A 32 -20.99 32.85 40.56
C ILE A 32 -20.42 31.45 40.34
N TYR A 33 -20.87 30.75 39.29
CA TYR A 33 -20.36 29.43 38.93
C TYR A 33 -18.86 29.46 38.58
N ARG A 34 -18.42 30.39 37.72
CA ARG A 34 -16.99 30.58 37.39
C ARG A 34 -16.17 30.95 38.63
N PHE A 35 -16.70 31.82 39.48
CA PHE A 35 -16.06 32.26 40.72
C PHE A 35 -15.89 31.11 41.73
N LYS A 36 -16.88 30.20 41.83
CA LYS A 36 -16.79 28.95 42.61
C LYS A 36 -15.82 27.95 41.99
N GLN A 37 -15.74 27.87 40.66
CA GLN A 37 -14.77 27.01 39.98
C GLN A 37 -13.33 27.49 40.18
N GLU A 38 -13.07 28.80 40.08
CA GLU A 38 -11.77 29.43 40.35
C GLU A 38 -11.26 29.06 41.75
N PHE A 39 -12.12 29.14 42.77
CA PHE A 39 -11.78 28.69 44.12
C PHE A 39 -11.52 27.19 44.21
N ARG A 40 -12.44 26.35 43.70
CA ARG A 40 -12.38 24.88 43.83
C ARG A 40 -11.20 24.25 43.09
N ALA A 41 -10.84 24.80 41.94
CA ALA A 41 -9.75 24.27 41.14
C ALA A 41 -8.37 24.55 41.76
N ARG A 42 -8.24 25.59 42.61
CA ARG A 42 -7.04 25.85 43.41
C ARG A 42 -7.07 25.30 44.83
N ALA A 43 -8.24 25.01 45.38
CA ALA A 43 -8.38 24.49 46.73
C ALA A 43 -7.63 23.14 46.84
N GLY A 44 -6.46 23.15 47.50
CA GLY A 44 -5.59 21.97 47.66
C GLY A 44 -4.33 21.95 46.77
N ILE A 45 -4.09 22.97 45.95
CA ILE A 45 -2.84 23.11 45.18
C ILE A 45 -1.98 24.22 45.81
N ASP A 46 -0.88 23.85 46.45
CA ASP A 46 0.14 24.77 46.97
C ASP A 46 1.40 24.66 46.10
N HIS A 47 1.77 25.75 45.44
CA HIS A 47 2.96 25.81 44.57
C HIS A 47 3.51 27.25 44.58
N PRO A 48 4.83 27.47 44.69
CA PRO A 48 5.42 28.80 44.82
C PRO A 48 5.03 29.77 43.69
N ASN A 49 4.90 29.26 42.46
CA ASN A 49 4.57 30.04 41.25
C ASN A 49 3.06 30.09 40.92
N LEU A 50 2.18 29.57 41.78
CA LEU A 50 0.71 29.70 41.63
C LEU A 50 0.17 30.58 42.77
N MET A 51 -0.52 31.67 42.45
CA MET A 51 -1.07 32.61 43.45
C MET A 51 -1.96 31.88 44.46
N ARG A 52 -1.69 32.04 45.77
CA ARG A 52 -2.48 31.35 46.79
C ARG A 52 -3.88 31.94 46.96
N VAL A 53 -4.88 31.08 47.02
CA VAL A 53 -6.28 31.40 47.32
C VAL A 53 -6.58 30.82 48.69
N TYR A 54 -7.19 31.63 49.56
CA TYR A 54 -7.47 31.28 50.94
C TYR A 54 -8.92 30.86 51.11
N GLU A 55 -9.88 31.77 50.89
CA GLU A 55 -11.29 31.53 51.18
C GLU A 55 -12.20 32.14 50.12
N LEU A 56 -13.32 31.46 49.87
CA LEU A 56 -14.46 31.99 49.14
C LEU A 56 -15.57 32.27 50.15
N VAL A 57 -16.01 33.52 50.23
CA VAL A 57 -17.01 33.97 51.20
C VAL A 57 -18.23 34.54 50.46
N GLU A 58 -19.41 34.16 50.94
CA GLU A 58 -20.67 34.82 50.62
C GLU A 58 -21.16 35.52 51.90
N HIS A 59 -21.41 36.82 51.80
CA HIS A 59 -21.87 37.64 52.92
C HIS A 59 -22.84 38.71 52.42
N ASP A 60 -24.07 38.71 52.93
CA ASP A 60 -25.14 39.65 52.56
C ASP A 60 -25.38 39.78 51.04
N GLY A 61 -25.29 38.66 50.30
CA GLY A 61 -25.47 38.64 48.85
C GLY A 61 -24.25 39.12 48.05
N ALA A 62 -23.18 39.57 48.72
CA ALA A 62 -21.90 39.86 48.09
C ALA A 62 -20.99 38.61 48.13
N TRP A 63 -20.32 38.33 47.02
CA TRP A 63 -19.36 37.23 46.90
C TRP A 63 -17.94 37.78 46.79
N PHE A 64 -17.03 37.30 47.61
CA PHE A 64 -15.62 37.67 47.52
C PHE A 64 -14.67 36.48 47.74
N LEU A 65 -13.51 36.56 47.09
CA LEU A 65 -12.44 35.58 47.15
C LEU A 65 -11.21 36.24 47.79
N SER A 66 -10.74 35.70 48.92
CA SER A 66 -9.50 36.13 49.56
C SER A 66 -8.32 35.35 49.01
N MET A 67 -7.25 36.06 48.65
CA MET A 67 -6.06 35.52 48.00
C MET A 67 -4.79 36.26 48.42
N GLU A 68 -3.64 35.67 48.11
CA GLU A 68 -2.32 36.25 48.29
C GLU A 68 -2.23 37.61 47.59
N LEU A 69 -1.81 38.65 48.33
CA LEU A 69 -1.50 39.93 47.72
C LEU A 69 -0.12 39.86 47.05
N VAL A 70 -0.11 39.78 45.72
CA VAL A 70 1.14 39.82 44.93
C VAL A 70 1.40 41.26 44.51
N GLU A 71 2.35 41.92 45.16
CA GLU A 71 2.83 43.25 44.76
C GLU A 71 3.88 43.07 43.65
N GLY A 72 3.47 43.21 42.38
CA GLY A 72 4.33 42.99 41.22
C GLY A 72 3.85 43.68 39.94
N THR A 73 4.63 43.59 38.87
CA THR A 73 4.28 44.06 37.51
C THR A 73 3.94 42.89 36.60
N ASP A 74 3.23 43.11 35.50
CA ASP A 74 3.00 42.04 34.51
C ASP A 74 4.31 41.56 33.86
N LEU A 75 4.30 40.33 33.34
CA LEU A 75 5.47 39.66 32.75
C LEU A 75 6.19 40.52 31.69
N LEU A 76 5.46 41.20 30.79
CA LEU A 76 6.09 41.99 29.73
C LEU A 76 6.76 43.25 30.26
N SER A 77 6.12 43.93 31.22
CA SER A 77 6.70 45.10 31.91
C SER A 77 7.97 44.75 32.70
N TRP A 78 8.08 43.52 33.22
CA TRP A 78 9.25 43.04 33.96
C TRP A 78 10.47 42.79 33.05
N VAL A 79 10.24 42.15 31.90
CA VAL A 79 11.29 41.76 30.94
C VAL A 79 11.69 42.89 29.98
N ARG A 80 10.85 43.92 29.83
CA ARG A 80 11.13 45.14 29.05
C ARG A 80 10.88 46.40 29.91
N PRO A 81 11.80 46.74 30.83
CA PRO A 81 11.61 47.85 31.77
C PRO A 81 11.49 49.19 31.04
N GLY A 82 10.35 49.88 31.21
CA GLY A 82 10.06 51.16 30.56
C GLY A 82 8.95 51.11 29.50
N ALA A 83 8.50 49.91 29.13
CA ALA A 83 7.24 49.77 28.39
C ALA A 83 6.08 50.29 29.26
N MET A 84 5.44 51.39 28.85
CA MET A 84 4.19 51.84 29.49
C MET A 84 3.15 50.74 29.30
N GLY A 85 2.73 50.12 30.42
CA GLY A 85 1.94 48.89 30.44
C GLY A 85 0.86 48.85 29.37
N VAL A 86 0.87 47.79 28.58
CA VAL A 86 -0.21 47.47 27.64
C VAL A 86 -1.45 47.22 28.49
N ARG A 87 -2.26 48.27 28.71
CA ARG A 87 -3.60 48.11 29.28
C ARG A 87 -4.42 47.40 28.22
N ASP A 88 -4.48 46.08 28.36
CA ASP A 88 -5.33 45.21 27.58
C ASP A 88 -6.79 45.60 27.86
N ARG A 89 -7.33 46.58 27.11
CA ARG A 89 -8.78 46.87 27.11
C ARG A 89 -9.52 45.82 26.28
N GLY A 90 -9.17 44.55 26.48
CA GLY A 90 -9.69 43.38 25.77
C GLY A 90 -10.54 42.47 26.65
N ASP A 91 -10.95 42.91 27.85
CA ASP A 91 -11.75 42.13 28.80
C ASP A 91 -13.23 41.89 28.36
N GLU A 92 -13.56 42.10 27.08
CA GLU A 92 -14.80 41.54 26.53
C GLU A 92 -14.59 40.03 26.32
N VAL A 93 -14.92 39.24 27.34
CA VAL A 93 -15.17 37.80 27.19
C VAL A 93 -16.20 37.67 26.07
N THR A 94 -15.78 37.17 24.91
CA THR A 94 -16.67 36.94 23.78
C THR A 94 -17.48 35.67 24.07
N THR A 95 -18.47 35.77 24.96
CA THR A 95 -19.48 34.74 25.11
C THR A 95 -20.35 34.78 23.87
N LEU A 96 -20.11 33.86 22.93
CA LEU A 96 -21.06 33.52 21.87
C LEU A 96 -22.24 32.79 22.50
N VAL A 97 -23.12 33.54 23.16
CA VAL A 97 -24.46 33.07 23.55
C VAL A 97 -25.48 34.04 22.98
N ASP A 98 -26.33 33.45 22.14
CA ASP A 98 -27.57 33.94 21.56
C ASP A 98 -27.51 34.84 20.32
N GLY A 99 -28.23 34.40 19.29
CA GLY A 99 -28.28 34.99 17.97
C GLY A 99 -29.23 36.18 17.91
N SER A 100 -28.81 37.35 18.39
CA SER A 100 -29.41 38.60 17.94
C SER A 100 -28.48 39.82 18.11
N ARG A 101 -28.35 40.59 17.01
CA ARG A 101 -27.67 41.89 16.83
C ARG A 101 -26.13 41.88 16.81
N ARG A 102 -25.59 41.84 15.58
CA ARG A 102 -24.20 42.21 15.25
C ARG A 102 -23.97 43.72 15.49
N ALA A 103 -23.16 44.05 16.50
CA ALA A 103 -22.39 45.29 16.50
C ALA A 103 -21.15 45.13 15.60
N PRO A 104 -20.62 46.19 14.97
CA PRO A 104 -19.40 46.09 14.17
C PRO A 104 -18.21 45.69 15.07
N PRO A 105 -17.30 44.82 14.60
CA PRO A 105 -16.15 44.40 15.39
C PRO A 105 -15.24 45.60 15.64
N SER A 106 -15.02 45.95 16.93
CA SER A 106 -13.96 46.88 17.29
C SER A 106 -12.60 46.21 17.02
N PRO A 107 -11.65 46.89 16.35
CA PRO A 107 -10.32 46.34 16.14
C PRO A 107 -9.62 46.13 17.49
N LEU A 108 -8.98 44.97 17.67
CA LEU A 108 -8.15 44.70 18.84
C LEU A 108 -6.98 45.70 18.90
N PRO A 109 -6.52 46.14 20.09
CA PRO A 109 -5.41 47.07 20.21
C PRO A 109 -4.13 46.50 19.57
N ARG A 110 -3.37 47.34 18.85
CA ARG A 110 -1.99 47.02 18.46
C ARG A 110 -1.10 47.05 19.70
N ALA A 111 -0.67 45.90 20.19
CA ALA A 111 0.39 45.82 21.18
C ALA A 111 1.74 46.10 20.48
N VAL A 112 2.36 47.23 20.79
CA VAL A 112 3.75 47.55 20.42
C VAL A 112 4.48 47.85 21.72
N VAL A 113 5.50 47.05 22.05
CA VAL A 113 6.30 47.20 23.27
C VAL A 113 7.64 47.84 22.92
N ASP A 114 7.78 49.15 23.07
CA ASP A 114 8.99 49.91 22.71
C ASP A 114 9.98 50.07 23.89
N ALA A 115 10.57 48.97 24.38
CA ALA A 115 11.60 49.00 25.44
C ALA A 115 12.55 47.79 25.35
N PRO A 116 13.85 47.91 25.68
CA PRO A 116 14.85 46.86 25.47
C PRO A 116 14.58 45.58 26.27
N LEU A 117 14.79 44.43 25.63
CA LEU A 117 14.63 43.10 26.27
C LEU A 117 15.77 42.77 27.24
N ASP A 118 15.42 42.39 28.46
CA ASP A 118 16.30 41.73 29.41
C ASP A 118 16.11 40.20 29.31
N GLU A 119 17.01 39.54 28.57
CA GLU A 119 16.95 38.10 28.30
C GLU A 119 17.04 37.25 29.59
N ALA A 120 17.87 37.66 30.56
CA ALA A 120 18.04 36.91 31.80
C ALA A 120 16.74 36.91 32.60
N ARG A 121 16.11 38.09 32.74
CA ARG A 121 14.77 38.19 33.36
C ARG A 121 13.71 37.39 32.62
N LEU A 122 13.78 37.34 31.29
CA LEU A 122 12.86 36.56 30.47
C LEU A 122 13.00 35.06 30.76
N ARG A 123 14.21 34.51 30.68
CA ARG A 123 14.46 33.07 30.93
C ARG A 123 14.05 32.66 32.34
N ASP A 124 14.37 33.48 33.35
CA ASP A 124 14.01 33.20 34.75
C ASP A 124 12.50 33.18 34.96
N ALA A 125 11.78 34.19 34.45
CA ALA A 125 10.33 34.29 34.60
C ALA A 125 9.58 33.20 33.83
N LEU A 126 10.03 32.86 32.61
CA LEU A 126 9.43 31.78 31.81
C LEU A 126 9.72 30.39 32.38
N THR A 127 10.88 30.19 33.01
CA THR A 127 11.19 28.93 33.72
C THR A 127 10.20 28.71 34.86
N GLN A 128 9.98 29.73 35.68
CA GLN A 128 9.00 29.71 36.77
C GLN A 128 7.56 29.50 36.27
N LEU A 129 7.20 30.11 35.14
CA LEU A 129 5.90 29.87 34.51
C LEU A 129 5.75 28.43 34.01
N SER A 130 6.80 27.84 33.45
CA SER A 130 6.80 26.43 33.01
C SER A 130 6.62 25.47 34.19
N GLU A 131 7.13 25.81 35.38
CA GLU A 131 6.95 25.04 36.61
C GLU A 131 5.52 25.14 37.14
N ALA A 132 4.93 26.33 37.07
CA ALA A 132 3.52 26.56 37.40
C ALA A 132 2.57 25.74 36.52
N LEU A 133 2.79 25.71 35.20
CA LEU A 133 1.97 24.96 34.25
C LEU A 133 2.11 23.45 34.41
N ASP A 134 3.33 22.96 34.63
CA ASP A 134 3.61 21.55 34.86
C ASP A 134 2.85 21.02 36.08
N ALA A 135 2.78 21.82 37.15
CA ALA A 135 2.02 21.48 38.37
C ALA A 135 0.49 21.45 38.18
N LEU A 136 -0.04 22.15 37.17
CA LEU A 136 -1.44 22.09 36.76
C LEU A 136 -1.69 20.90 35.83
N HIS A 137 -0.85 20.73 34.81
CA HIS A 137 -0.96 19.67 33.80
C HIS A 137 -0.79 18.28 34.41
N SER A 138 0.06 18.11 35.43
CA SER A 138 0.21 16.85 36.17
C SER A 138 -1.04 16.41 36.95
N ARG A 139 -2.04 17.30 37.06
CA ARG A 139 -3.34 17.05 37.70
C ARG A 139 -4.49 17.12 36.69
N ASP A 140 -4.17 17.02 35.40
CA ASP A 140 -5.11 17.10 34.28
C ASP A 140 -5.89 18.43 34.21
N LEU A 141 -5.29 19.56 34.65
CA LEU A 141 -5.91 20.89 34.63
C LEU A 141 -5.27 21.79 33.55
N VAL A 142 -6.09 22.43 32.70
CA VAL A 142 -5.64 23.37 31.66
C VAL A 142 -6.12 24.78 31.97
N HIS A 143 -5.22 25.76 31.93
CA HIS A 143 -5.46 27.15 32.34
C HIS A 143 -6.35 27.95 31.37
N ARG A 144 -6.15 27.75 30.06
CA ARG A 144 -6.97 28.28 28.94
C ARG A 144 -6.95 29.79 28.69
N ASP A 145 -6.53 30.62 29.65
CA ASP A 145 -6.36 32.07 29.47
C ASP A 145 -4.95 32.55 29.84
N LEU A 146 -3.91 31.94 29.26
CA LEU A 146 -2.54 32.43 29.43
C LEU A 146 -2.32 33.73 28.65
N LYS A 147 -2.09 34.82 29.38
CA LYS A 147 -1.74 36.15 28.85
C LYS A 147 -0.84 36.91 29.83
N PRO A 148 -0.11 37.95 29.37
CA PRO A 148 0.85 38.67 30.21
C PRO A 148 0.26 39.22 31.51
N SER A 149 -0.98 39.73 31.49
CA SER A 149 -1.65 40.30 32.66
C SER A 149 -2.02 39.27 33.74
N ASN A 150 -2.02 37.98 33.39
CA ASN A 150 -2.30 36.89 34.33
C ASN A 150 -1.02 36.35 35.00
N VAL A 151 0.16 36.86 34.62
CA VAL A 151 1.46 36.50 35.20
C VAL A 151 2.07 37.75 35.84
N LEU A 152 2.11 37.78 37.17
CA LEU A 152 2.71 38.87 37.94
C LEU A 152 4.11 38.50 38.40
N VAL A 153 5.05 39.42 38.26
CA VAL A 153 6.43 39.27 38.73
C VAL A 153 6.70 40.25 39.86
N THR A 154 7.09 39.74 41.02
CA THR A 154 7.42 40.57 42.20
C THR A 154 8.74 41.32 41.98
N PRO A 155 9.04 42.39 42.76
CA PRO A 155 10.34 43.04 42.73
C PRO A 155 11.53 42.11 43.01
N ALA A 156 11.28 40.96 43.65
CA ALA A 156 12.28 39.92 43.90
C ALA A 156 12.52 38.97 42.70
N GLY A 157 11.76 39.12 41.60
CA GLY A 157 11.87 38.28 40.41
C GLY A 157 11.03 37.00 40.46
N GLU A 158 10.10 36.89 41.40
CA GLU A 158 9.22 35.72 41.53
C GLU A 158 7.99 35.87 40.63
N ALA A 159 7.83 34.96 39.67
CA ALA A 159 6.68 34.93 38.77
C ALA A 159 5.55 34.08 39.36
N LYS A 160 4.34 34.66 39.43
CA LYS A 160 3.13 34.01 39.94
C LYS A 160 1.99 34.10 38.92
N LEU A 161 1.37 32.96 38.63
CA LEU A 161 0.16 32.85 37.80
C LEU A 161 -1.09 33.09 38.66
N CYS A 162 -1.96 34.03 38.26
CA CYS A 162 -2.93 34.67 39.16
C CYS A 162 -4.42 34.43 38.82
N ASP A 163 -4.83 34.34 37.54
CA ASP A 163 -6.26 34.32 37.15
C ASP A 163 -6.71 32.98 36.56
N PHE A 164 -7.49 32.22 37.33
CA PHE A 164 -7.91 30.85 36.99
C PHE A 164 -9.40 30.76 36.61
N GLY A 165 -10.05 31.87 36.26
CA GLY A 165 -11.49 31.93 35.98
C GLY A 165 -11.98 31.08 34.79
N LEU A 166 -11.06 30.49 34.02
CA LEU A 166 -11.32 29.60 32.88
C LEU A 166 -10.65 28.21 33.02
N LEU A 167 -10.01 27.92 34.16
CA LEU A 167 -9.32 26.66 34.45
C LEU A 167 -10.30 25.49 34.40
N GLU A 168 -9.98 24.44 33.64
CA GLU A 168 -10.86 23.29 33.43
C GLU A 168 -10.07 21.97 33.44
N ARG A 169 -10.70 20.87 33.88
CA ARG A 169 -10.11 19.53 33.82
C ARG A 169 -10.19 18.96 32.40
N LEU A 170 -9.14 18.30 31.94
CA LEU A 170 -9.03 17.67 30.60
C LEU A 170 -10.18 16.68 30.31
N ASP A 171 -10.69 16.01 31.34
CA ASP A 171 -11.81 15.04 31.29
C ASP A 171 -13.21 15.68 31.07
N ARG A 172 -13.34 17.00 31.24
CA ARG A 172 -14.62 17.73 31.19
C ARG A 172 -14.77 18.70 30.02
N VAL A 173 -13.79 18.78 29.11
CA VAL A 173 -13.80 19.69 27.96
C VAL A 173 -14.79 19.21 26.89
N GLY A 174 -16.08 19.48 27.12
CA GLY A 174 -17.16 19.31 26.15
C GLY A 174 -17.26 20.50 25.20
N ALA A 175 -17.55 20.22 23.92
CA ALA A 175 -17.70 21.23 22.87
C ALA A 175 -18.64 22.37 23.28
N ARG A 176 -18.18 23.63 23.06
CA ARG A 176 -18.87 24.93 23.16
C ARG A 176 -18.66 25.80 24.42
N SER A 177 -17.51 25.74 25.09
CA SER A 177 -17.04 26.90 25.89
C SER A 177 -15.89 27.61 25.18
N THR A 178 -16.19 28.54 24.27
CA THR A 178 -15.21 29.49 23.73
C THR A 178 -14.92 30.54 24.81
N GLY A 179 -14.03 30.21 25.74
CA GLY A 179 -13.50 31.12 26.76
C GLY A 179 -11.99 31.30 26.56
N GLY A 180 -11.52 32.55 26.65
CA GLY A 180 -10.11 32.93 26.54
C GLY A 180 -9.94 34.26 25.80
N SER A 181 -8.73 34.79 25.80
CA SER A 181 -8.38 36.02 25.08
C SER A 181 -7.94 35.70 23.64
N ALA A 182 -8.67 36.16 22.61
CA ALA A 182 -8.48 35.76 21.20
C ALA A 182 -7.01 35.84 20.67
N PRO A 183 -6.19 36.84 21.05
CA PRO A 183 -4.77 36.90 20.67
C PRO A 183 -3.92 35.75 21.21
N TYR A 184 -4.31 35.11 22.31
CA TYR A 184 -3.53 34.07 22.99
C TYR A 184 -4.15 32.66 22.86
N MET A 185 -5.41 32.56 22.39
CA MET A 185 -6.04 31.26 22.13
C MET A 185 -5.24 30.41 21.14
N SER A 186 -5.14 29.12 21.45
CA SER A 186 -4.62 28.08 20.56
C SER A 186 -5.56 27.79 19.38
N PRO A 187 -5.04 27.25 18.26
CA PRO A 187 -5.85 26.83 17.11
C PRO A 187 -7.01 25.90 17.48
N GLU A 188 -6.78 24.94 18.37
CA GLU A 188 -7.80 24.01 18.85
C GLU A 188 -8.82 24.68 19.79
N GLN A 189 -8.42 25.67 20.61
CA GLN A 189 -9.36 26.51 21.37
C GLN A 189 -10.24 27.34 20.44
N ALA A 190 -9.64 27.93 19.39
CA ALA A 190 -10.34 28.70 18.37
C ALA A 190 -11.33 27.84 17.57
N ALA A 191 -10.97 26.58 17.30
CA ALA A 191 -11.79 25.62 16.59
C ALA A 191 -12.83 24.91 17.48
N GLY A 192 -12.80 25.11 18.80
CA GLY A 192 -13.64 24.39 19.75
C GLY A 192 -13.38 22.88 19.79
N SER A 193 -12.16 22.46 19.46
CA SER A 193 -11.68 21.07 19.52
C SER A 193 -11.24 20.69 20.94
N PRO A 194 -11.09 19.39 21.26
CA PRO A 194 -10.62 18.95 22.57
C PRO A 194 -9.28 19.61 22.92
N LEU A 195 -9.21 20.18 24.13
CA LEU A 195 -8.00 20.81 24.63
C LEU A 195 -7.07 19.78 25.27
N THR A 196 -5.78 20.06 25.20
CA THR A 196 -4.72 19.26 25.83
C THR A 196 -3.88 20.18 26.71
N ASP A 197 -2.96 19.62 27.50
CA ASP A 197 -1.86 20.36 28.12
C ASP A 197 -1.14 21.29 27.11
N ARG A 198 -0.99 20.83 25.86
CA ARG A 198 -0.38 21.57 24.75
C ARG A 198 -1.16 22.81 24.30
N SER A 199 -2.42 22.96 24.71
CA SER A 199 -3.20 24.17 24.44
C SER A 199 -2.67 25.39 25.21
N ASP A 200 -2.24 25.20 26.46
CA ASP A 200 -1.61 26.25 27.26
C ASP A 200 -0.20 26.60 26.73
N ILE A 201 0.51 25.62 26.15
CA ILE A 201 1.82 25.82 25.52
C ILE A 201 1.74 26.80 24.35
N TYR A 202 0.63 26.82 23.60
CA TYR A 202 0.46 27.80 22.52
C TYR A 202 0.32 29.23 23.07
N GLY A 203 -0.52 29.44 24.08
CA GLY A 203 -0.67 30.75 24.73
C GLY A 203 0.64 31.24 25.35
N PHE A 204 1.41 30.31 25.92
CA PHE A 204 2.79 30.54 26.36
C PHE A 204 3.69 30.94 25.17
N GLY A 205 3.65 30.22 24.06
CA GLY A 205 4.38 30.56 22.82
C GLY A 205 4.05 31.96 22.29
N VAL A 206 2.78 32.40 22.37
CA VAL A 206 2.38 33.76 22.00
C VAL A 206 3.01 34.80 22.92
N MET A 207 3.08 34.56 24.23
CA MET A 207 3.75 35.46 25.18
C MET A 207 5.25 35.55 24.92
N LEU A 208 5.91 34.41 24.63
CA LEU A 208 7.33 34.39 24.27
C LEU A 208 7.59 35.15 22.96
N TYR A 209 6.79 34.89 21.92
CA TYR A 209 6.86 35.62 20.65
C TYR A 209 6.72 37.14 20.86
N LEU A 210 5.72 37.54 21.65
CA LEU A 210 5.48 38.94 21.97
C LEU A 210 6.62 39.58 22.77
N ALA A 211 7.23 38.85 23.71
CA ALA A 211 8.40 39.33 24.45
C ALA A 211 9.63 39.52 23.55
N LEU A 212 9.84 38.64 22.56
CA LEU A 212 11.02 38.67 21.68
C LEU A 212 10.94 39.79 20.62
N CYS A 213 9.80 39.98 19.97
CA CYS A 213 9.69 40.96 18.85
C CYS A 213 8.76 42.14 19.12
N GLY A 214 8.09 42.19 20.28
CA GLY A 214 7.24 43.30 20.70
C GLY A 214 5.92 43.44 19.93
N SER A 215 5.56 42.46 19.10
CA SER A 215 4.30 42.40 18.35
C SER A 215 3.67 41.01 18.43
N LEU A 216 2.34 40.92 18.29
CA LEU A 216 1.63 39.64 18.28
C LEU A 216 1.88 38.87 16.98
N PRO A 217 1.89 37.52 16.99
CA PRO A 217 2.04 36.72 15.77
C PRO A 217 0.91 36.98 14.77
N PHE A 218 -0.30 37.27 15.24
CA PHE A 218 -1.44 37.60 14.41
C PHE A 218 -2.17 38.80 15.00
N ASP A 219 -2.29 39.89 14.23
CA ASP A 219 -3.03 41.10 14.57
C ASP A 219 -4.28 41.26 13.67
N GLY A 220 -5.33 41.94 14.15
CA GLY A 220 -6.57 42.16 13.40
C GLY A 220 -7.85 42.00 14.22
N ALA A 221 -8.99 41.83 13.56
CA ALA A 221 -10.26 41.55 14.22
C ALA A 221 -10.26 40.13 14.83
N GLY A 222 -10.89 39.95 16.00
CA GLY A 222 -10.83 38.70 16.77
C GLY A 222 -11.19 37.44 15.99
N GLU A 223 -12.29 37.45 15.22
CA GLU A 223 -12.69 36.32 14.36
C GLU A 223 -11.63 35.99 13.30
N ASP A 224 -11.03 37.02 12.70
CA ASP A 224 -10.02 36.88 11.64
C ASP A 224 -8.72 36.26 12.19
N VAL A 225 -8.31 36.68 13.38
CA VAL A 225 -7.15 36.12 14.09
C VAL A 225 -7.37 34.66 14.44
N LEU A 226 -8.56 34.30 14.95
CA LEU A 226 -8.92 32.92 15.32
C LEU A 226 -8.94 31.99 14.10
N VAL A 227 -9.40 32.46 12.94
CA VAL A 227 -9.39 31.67 11.70
C VAL A 227 -7.97 31.51 11.16
N ARG A 228 -7.17 32.58 11.12
CA ARG A 228 -5.79 32.51 10.56
C ARG A 228 -4.92 31.53 11.32
N LYS A 229 -5.00 31.49 12.64
CA LYS A 229 -4.23 30.56 13.49
C LYS A 229 -4.53 29.07 13.23
N GLN A 230 -5.69 28.75 12.66
CA GLN A 230 -6.05 27.36 12.34
C GLN A 230 -5.35 26.83 11.08
N TYR A 231 -4.88 27.72 10.19
CA TYR A 231 -4.39 27.32 8.87
C TYR A 231 -3.06 27.96 8.46
N LEU A 232 -2.62 29.01 9.14
CA LEU A 232 -1.38 29.71 8.84
C LEU A 232 -0.36 29.51 9.97
N PRO A 233 0.91 29.17 9.64
CA PRO A 233 1.96 29.16 10.64
C PRO A 233 2.23 30.58 11.15
N ALA A 234 2.83 30.68 12.35
CA ALA A 234 3.24 31.97 12.90
C ALA A 234 4.21 32.69 11.92
N PRO A 235 4.03 33.99 11.67
CA PRO A 235 4.88 34.71 10.74
C PRO A 235 6.31 34.83 11.26
N ARG A 236 7.21 35.17 10.35
CA ARG A 236 8.63 35.40 10.69
C ARG A 236 8.77 36.58 11.65
N MET A 237 9.48 36.38 12.76
CA MET A 237 9.77 37.42 13.74
C MET A 237 10.64 38.50 13.10
N ARG A 238 10.43 39.73 13.56
CA ARG A 238 11.25 40.88 13.16
C ARG A 238 11.81 41.50 14.42
N ALA A 239 13.13 41.41 14.60
CA ALA A 239 13.81 42.05 15.71
C ALA A 239 13.55 43.56 15.71
N GLN A 240 13.47 44.16 16.89
CA GLN A 240 13.40 45.61 17.01
C GLN A 240 14.73 46.26 16.58
N PRO A 241 14.72 47.50 16.07
CA PRO A 241 15.95 48.19 15.69
C PRO A 241 16.95 48.24 16.84
N GLY A 242 18.10 47.57 16.69
CA GLY A 242 19.15 47.52 17.71
C GLY A 242 19.13 46.30 18.64
N GLU A 243 18.17 45.38 18.49
CA GLU A 243 18.08 44.13 19.25
C GLU A 243 18.43 42.90 18.39
N GLN A 244 18.93 41.84 19.03
CA GLN A 244 19.10 40.51 18.43
C GLN A 244 18.22 39.52 19.17
N ILE A 245 17.49 38.68 18.44
CA ILE A 245 16.66 37.62 19.02
C ILE A 245 17.55 36.39 19.22
N PRO A 246 17.61 35.80 20.44
CA PRO A 246 18.34 34.56 20.66
C PRO A 246 17.73 33.41 19.84
N GLU A 247 18.57 32.71 19.08
CA GLU A 247 18.14 31.69 18.12
C GLU A 247 17.39 30.52 18.78
N ASP A 248 17.81 30.14 20.00
CA ASP A 248 17.18 29.09 20.78
C ASP A 248 15.76 29.48 21.25
N LEU A 249 15.57 30.74 21.65
CA LEU A 249 14.26 31.28 22.06
C LEU A 249 13.35 31.56 20.85
N GLU A 250 13.91 31.98 19.72
CA GLU A 250 13.18 32.13 18.46
C GLU A 250 12.62 30.78 17.99
N GLN A 251 13.45 29.75 17.97
CA GLN A 251 13.04 28.40 17.59
C GLN A 251 12.00 27.83 18.57
N LEU A 252 12.23 27.99 19.88
CA LEU A 252 11.29 27.55 20.90
C LEU A 252 9.91 28.19 20.72
N ALA A 253 9.86 29.48 20.41
CA ALA A 253 8.59 30.17 20.15
C ALA A 253 7.85 29.59 18.93
N TYR A 254 8.56 29.24 17.86
CA TYR A 254 7.95 28.59 16.70
C TYR A 254 7.42 27.19 17.01
N ASP A 255 8.19 26.40 17.75
CA ASP A 255 7.79 25.05 18.16
C ASP A 255 6.52 25.10 19.04
N MET A 256 6.45 26.07 19.97
CA MET A 256 5.27 26.30 20.82
C MET A 256 4.05 26.82 20.03
N LEU A 257 4.27 27.51 18.90
CA LEU A 257 3.22 28.07 18.05
C LEU A 257 2.78 27.13 16.90
N ALA A 258 3.20 25.86 16.91
CA ALA A 258 2.77 24.89 15.91
C ALA A 258 1.24 24.72 15.86
N ILE A 259 0.69 24.58 14.66
CA ILE A 259 -0.77 24.49 14.46
C ILE A 259 -1.34 23.25 15.15
N ARG A 260 -0.70 22.09 15.00
CA ARG A 260 -1.14 20.85 15.65
C ARG A 260 -0.58 20.76 17.08
N PRO A 261 -1.40 20.41 18.08
CA PRO A 261 -0.95 20.31 19.48
C PRO A 261 0.21 19.31 19.67
N ALA A 262 0.20 18.19 18.94
CA ALA A 262 1.21 17.13 19.05
C ALA A 262 2.61 17.55 18.59
N ASP A 263 2.72 18.60 17.78
CA ASP A 263 4.00 19.12 17.30
C ASP A 263 4.64 20.10 18.31
N ARG A 264 3.92 20.47 19.38
CA ARG A 264 4.39 21.44 20.39
C ARG A 264 5.19 20.74 21.49
N PRO A 265 6.23 21.38 22.03
CA PRO A 265 7.02 20.82 23.13
C PRO A 265 6.20 20.72 24.42
N SER A 266 6.64 19.85 25.32
CA SER A 266 6.10 19.69 26.67
C SER A 266 6.59 20.80 27.58
N THR A 267 5.91 21.04 28.69
CA THR A 267 6.38 21.92 29.78
C THR A 267 7.82 21.61 30.18
N ARG A 268 8.19 20.33 30.22
CA ARG A 268 9.55 19.85 30.52
C ARG A 268 10.55 20.22 29.43
N GLU A 269 10.23 19.99 28.15
CA GLU A 269 11.11 20.33 27.02
C GLU A 269 11.33 21.84 26.91
N VAL A 270 10.26 22.64 27.09
CA VAL A 270 10.34 24.10 27.18
C VAL A 270 11.33 24.53 28.27
N ARG A 271 11.25 23.91 29.45
CA ARG A 271 12.16 24.21 30.58
C ARG A 271 13.62 23.87 30.29
N ILE A 272 13.88 22.80 29.54
CA ILE A 272 15.23 22.41 29.13
C ILE A 272 15.86 23.48 28.24
N VAL A 273 15.11 23.97 27.25
CA VAL A 273 15.58 25.02 26.34
C VAL A 273 15.79 26.34 27.09
N LEU A 274 14.85 26.72 27.96
CA LEU A 274 14.96 27.96 28.75
C LEU A 274 16.21 27.98 29.67
N ARG A 275 16.65 26.82 30.17
CA ARG A 275 17.86 26.66 30.99
C ARG A 275 19.16 26.49 30.18
N GLY A 276 19.12 26.67 28.86
CA GLY A 276 20.30 26.62 27.98
C GLY A 276 20.66 25.22 27.47
N GLY A 277 19.75 24.24 27.58
CA GLY A 277 19.90 22.92 26.96
C GLY A 277 19.51 22.95 25.48
N VAL A 278 20.16 22.11 24.66
CA VAL A 278 19.78 21.96 23.24
C VAL A 278 18.45 21.20 23.16
N GLY A 279 17.37 21.88 22.80
CA GLY A 279 16.06 21.27 22.55
C GLY A 279 16.12 20.32 21.35
N ARG A 280 15.77 19.06 21.54
CA ARG A 280 15.54 18.11 20.43
C ARG A 280 14.13 18.30 19.88
N ARG A 281 13.98 18.23 18.55
CA ARG A 281 12.67 18.17 17.87
C ARG A 281 11.87 16.95 18.37
N PRO A 282 10.55 17.06 18.62
CA PRO A 282 9.75 15.93 19.06
C PRO A 282 9.72 14.82 17.99
N SER A 283 10.03 13.59 18.40
CA SER A 283 9.95 12.40 17.55
C SER A 283 8.51 11.89 17.48
N ALA A 284 8.10 11.33 16.33
CA ALA A 284 6.80 10.64 16.18
C ALA A 284 6.80 9.23 16.81
N LEU A 285 7.91 8.80 17.41
CA LEU A 285 7.99 7.57 18.16
C LEU A 285 7.19 7.70 19.47
N PRO A 286 6.40 6.68 19.86
CA PRO A 286 5.72 6.70 21.14
C PRO A 286 6.76 6.74 22.27
N PRO A 287 6.63 7.64 23.27
CA PRO A 287 7.46 7.58 24.45
C PRO A 287 7.23 6.25 25.17
N PRO A 288 8.27 5.60 25.71
CA PRO A 288 8.09 4.36 26.45
C PRO A 288 7.20 4.62 27.68
N ALA A 289 6.03 3.98 27.73
CA ALA A 289 5.07 4.12 28.84
C ALA A 289 5.61 3.53 30.16
N CYS A 290 6.55 2.59 30.08
CA CYS A 290 7.33 2.06 31.20
C CYS A 290 8.76 1.73 30.72
N GLU A 291 9.69 1.57 31.67
CA GLU A 291 11.04 1.10 31.37
C GLU A 291 10.99 -0.29 30.69
N LEU A 292 11.74 -0.47 29.60
CA LEU A 292 11.78 -1.74 28.88
C LEU A 292 12.60 -2.74 29.70
N VAL A 293 11.94 -3.70 30.36
CA VAL A 293 12.56 -4.71 31.22
C VAL A 293 12.67 -6.06 30.50
N GLY A 294 13.85 -6.70 30.58
CA GLY A 294 14.05 -8.11 30.18
C GLY A 294 14.04 -8.39 28.67
N ARG A 295 14.40 -7.40 27.83
CA ARG A 295 14.38 -7.51 26.34
C ARG A 295 15.72 -7.22 25.67
N ASP A 296 16.82 -7.38 26.41
CA ASP A 296 18.18 -7.04 25.93
C ASP A 296 18.59 -7.89 24.72
N THR A 297 18.26 -9.19 24.73
CA THR A 297 18.58 -10.12 23.65
C THR A 297 17.94 -9.73 22.32
N GLU A 298 16.67 -9.31 22.35
CA GLU A 298 15.91 -8.91 21.17
C GLU A 298 16.37 -7.54 20.65
N LEU A 299 16.71 -6.60 21.54
CA LEU A 299 17.33 -5.33 21.19
C LEU A 299 18.68 -5.53 20.47
N ASP A 300 19.53 -6.40 21.00
CA ASP A 300 20.85 -6.66 20.41
C ASP A 300 20.75 -7.38 19.05
N ALA A 301 19.73 -8.21 18.85
CA ALA A 301 19.44 -8.80 17.54
C ALA A 301 19.07 -7.71 16.50
N LEU A 302 18.22 -6.75 16.86
CA LEU A 302 17.86 -5.62 15.98
C LEU A 302 19.08 -4.76 15.65
N ARG A 303 19.91 -4.42 16.65
CA ARG A 303 21.14 -3.63 16.47
C ARG A 303 22.14 -4.33 15.55
N THR A 304 22.37 -5.63 15.78
CA THR A 304 23.30 -6.43 14.97
C THR A 304 22.87 -6.47 13.51
N LEU A 305 21.58 -6.64 13.25
CA LEU A 305 21.06 -6.68 11.89
C LEU A 305 21.13 -5.31 11.20
N PHE A 306 20.79 -4.23 11.92
CA PHE A 306 20.91 -2.86 11.40
C PHE A 306 22.37 -2.52 11.03
N ALA A 307 23.34 -2.91 11.87
CA ALA A 307 24.76 -2.69 11.59
C ALA A 307 25.19 -3.34 10.26
N ARG A 308 24.77 -4.59 10.03
CA ARG A 308 25.02 -5.29 8.75
C ARG A 308 24.28 -4.63 7.58
N ALA A 309 23.08 -4.10 7.85
CA ALA A 309 22.28 -3.48 6.81
C ALA A 309 22.90 -2.18 6.26
N LYS A 310 23.57 -1.45 7.15
CA LYS A 310 24.30 -0.21 6.82
C LYS A 310 25.46 -0.43 5.84
N ASP A 311 26.07 -1.62 5.82
CA ASP A 311 27.21 -1.95 4.96
C ASP A 311 26.82 -2.32 3.51
N GLY A 312 25.57 -2.06 3.11
CA GLY A 312 25.13 -2.10 1.70
C GLY A 312 24.24 -3.28 1.32
N ARG A 313 23.86 -4.14 2.28
CA ARG A 313 22.82 -5.16 2.10
C ARG A 313 21.57 -4.70 2.84
N GLY A 314 20.38 -4.66 2.26
CA GLY A 314 19.18 -4.33 3.04
C GLY A 314 18.93 -5.34 4.17
N GLY A 315 18.16 -4.96 5.17
CA GLY A 315 17.84 -5.81 6.32
C GLY A 315 16.35 -5.84 6.65
N VAL A 316 15.84 -7.00 7.07
CA VAL A 316 14.42 -7.19 7.46
C VAL A 316 14.30 -7.84 8.83
N ALA A 317 13.70 -7.14 9.79
CA ALA A 317 13.35 -7.68 11.10
C ALA A 317 11.84 -7.84 11.24
N LEU A 318 11.39 -9.02 11.65
CA LEU A 318 9.98 -9.34 11.88
C LEU A 318 9.78 -9.70 13.34
N VAL A 319 9.07 -8.84 14.08
CA VAL A 319 8.83 -8.99 15.52
C VAL A 319 7.42 -9.53 15.74
N SER A 320 7.30 -10.75 16.24
CA SER A 320 6.02 -11.39 16.55
C SER A 320 5.83 -11.54 18.04
N GLY A 321 4.59 -11.53 18.53
CA GLY A 321 4.31 -11.77 19.94
C GLY A 321 2.86 -11.50 20.31
N ALA A 322 2.39 -12.00 21.47
CA ALA A 322 1.02 -11.80 21.94
C ALA A 322 0.65 -10.30 22.09
N SER A 323 -0.65 -9.97 22.12
CA SER A 323 -1.09 -8.61 22.42
C SER A 323 -0.62 -8.19 23.81
N GLY A 324 -0.14 -6.94 23.98
CA GLY A 324 0.36 -6.46 25.27
C GLY A 324 1.73 -7.00 25.71
N ILE A 325 2.43 -7.76 24.88
CA ILE A 325 3.72 -8.40 25.22
C ILE A 325 4.94 -7.45 25.24
N GLY A 326 4.78 -6.19 24.83
CA GLY A 326 5.86 -5.19 24.77
C GLY A 326 6.46 -4.89 23.38
N LYS A 327 5.80 -5.29 22.28
CA LYS A 327 6.26 -5.01 20.90
C LYS A 327 6.49 -3.52 20.64
N SER A 328 5.50 -2.67 20.94
CA SER A 328 5.59 -1.22 20.71
C SER A 328 6.71 -0.59 21.54
N SER A 329 6.90 -1.02 22.78
CA SER A 329 7.98 -0.53 23.65
C SER A 329 9.36 -0.91 23.08
N LEU A 330 9.54 -2.14 22.59
CA LEU A 330 10.79 -2.57 21.96
C LEU A 330 11.13 -1.72 20.72
N LEU A 331 10.15 -1.51 19.83
CA LEU A 331 10.32 -0.69 18.64
C LEU A 331 10.63 0.77 19.00
N GLY A 332 9.90 1.34 19.97
CA GLY A 332 10.13 2.70 20.48
C GLY A 332 11.55 2.87 21.01
N THR A 333 12.00 2.00 21.93
CA THR A 333 13.36 2.04 22.49
C THR A 333 14.45 1.93 21.42
N PHE A 334 14.27 1.01 20.45
CA PHE A 334 15.23 0.86 19.34
C PHE A 334 15.28 2.10 18.43
N GLY A 335 14.12 2.62 18.02
CA GLY A 335 14.01 3.79 17.16
C GLY A 335 14.58 5.05 17.82
N SER A 336 14.27 5.27 19.11
CA SER A 336 14.78 6.41 19.87
C SER A 336 16.30 6.35 19.99
N ALA A 337 16.87 5.18 20.26
CA ALA A 337 18.33 5.02 20.32
C ALA A 337 19.03 5.35 18.98
N LEU A 338 18.41 5.03 17.84
CA LEU A 338 18.97 5.35 16.52
C LEU A 338 18.93 6.85 16.21
N LEU A 339 17.80 7.50 16.53
CA LEU A 339 17.65 8.95 16.40
C LEU A 339 18.62 9.68 17.34
N ASP A 340 18.74 9.21 18.58
CA ASP A 340 19.62 9.80 19.59
C ASP A 340 21.09 9.74 19.19
N ALA A 341 21.48 8.70 18.45
CA ALA A 341 22.83 8.52 17.92
C ALA A 341 23.06 9.20 16.57
N GLY A 342 22.03 9.76 15.91
CA GLY A 342 22.12 10.26 14.53
C GLY A 342 22.53 9.19 13.52
N ALA A 343 22.16 7.92 13.77
CA ALA A 343 22.69 6.77 13.03
C ALA A 343 21.93 6.46 11.73
N ALA A 344 20.68 6.93 11.61
CA ALA A 344 19.78 6.71 10.47
C ALA A 344 18.61 7.70 10.47
N THR A 345 18.01 7.88 9.30
CA THR A 345 16.65 8.40 9.17
C THR A 345 15.66 7.33 9.60
N VAL A 346 14.79 7.61 10.58
CA VAL A 346 13.78 6.68 11.10
C VAL A 346 12.38 7.18 10.75
N CYS A 347 11.66 6.42 9.93
CA CYS A 347 10.23 6.63 9.66
C CYS A 347 9.42 5.59 10.43
N TYR A 348 8.46 6.05 11.23
CA TYR A 348 7.61 5.19 12.05
C TYR A 348 6.14 5.27 11.62
N GLY A 349 5.50 4.11 11.54
CA GLY A 349 4.06 3.99 11.31
C GLY A 349 3.45 2.97 12.26
N LYS A 350 2.18 3.16 12.61
CA LYS A 350 1.39 2.18 13.36
C LYS A 350 0.10 1.90 12.62
N CYS A 351 -0.15 0.64 12.30
CA CYS A 351 -1.38 0.22 11.64
C CYS A 351 -2.50 0.14 12.66
N TYR A 352 -3.52 0.99 12.51
CA TYR A 352 -4.72 0.91 13.33
C TYR A 352 -5.78 0.06 12.66
N HIS A 353 -6.41 -0.84 13.42
CA HIS A 353 -7.63 -1.52 12.96
C HIS A 353 -8.72 -0.52 12.52
N ARG A 354 -8.66 0.69 13.10
CA ARG A 354 -9.63 1.80 13.03
C ARG A 354 -9.53 2.71 11.81
N GLU A 355 -8.49 2.54 11.01
CA GLU A 355 -8.21 3.40 9.87
C GLU A 355 -8.98 2.89 8.65
N THR A 356 -9.80 3.71 8.01
CA THR A 356 -10.55 3.31 6.78
C THR A 356 -9.89 3.83 5.51
N LEU A 357 -8.65 4.31 5.63
CA LEU A 357 -7.84 4.80 4.53
C LEU A 357 -7.26 3.63 3.75
N ALA A 358 -7.08 3.85 2.45
CA ALA A 358 -6.31 2.95 1.59
C ALA A 358 -4.82 3.09 1.95
N HIS A 359 -4.07 1.99 1.93
CA HIS A 359 -2.63 1.97 2.20
C HIS A 359 -2.25 2.21 3.67
N ARG A 360 -3.06 1.71 4.61
CA ARG A 360 -2.92 1.92 6.08
C ARG A 360 -1.50 1.73 6.63
N ALA A 361 -0.72 0.82 6.07
CA ALA A 361 0.64 0.57 6.55
C ALA A 361 1.61 1.72 6.25
N PHE A 362 1.26 2.61 5.32
CA PHE A 362 2.15 3.61 4.76
C PHE A 362 1.73 5.06 5.00
N ASP A 363 0.50 5.37 5.43
CA ASP A 363 0.09 6.77 5.61
C ASP A 363 0.99 7.53 6.59
N ALA A 364 1.08 7.07 7.85
CA ALA A 364 1.96 7.68 8.86
C ALA A 364 3.45 7.64 8.45
N LEU A 365 3.87 6.57 7.78
CA LEU A 365 5.25 6.42 7.32
C LEU A 365 5.58 7.42 6.19
N VAL A 366 4.64 7.68 5.29
CA VAL A 366 4.79 8.65 4.19
C VAL A 366 4.70 10.08 4.73
N ASP A 367 3.91 10.35 5.77
CA ASP A 367 3.95 11.63 6.48
C ASP A 367 5.35 11.91 7.06
N ASP A 368 5.94 10.94 7.75
CA ASP A 368 7.31 11.01 8.28
C ASP A 368 8.34 11.22 7.17
N LEU A 369 8.19 10.48 6.08
CA LEU A 369 9.06 10.56 4.91
C LEU A 369 8.95 11.94 4.23
N THR A 370 7.75 12.51 4.16
CA THR A 370 7.50 13.84 3.62
C THR A 370 8.17 14.92 4.48
N ARG A 371 8.11 14.80 5.80
CA ARG A 371 8.81 15.72 6.72
C ARG A 371 10.32 15.71 6.48
N HIS A 372 10.92 14.53 6.32
CA HIS A 372 12.35 14.42 6.01
C HIS A 372 12.70 15.01 4.64
N LEU A 373 11.84 14.82 3.64
CA LEU A 373 12.05 15.43 2.31
C LEU A 373 12.00 16.96 2.35
N LEU A 374 11.21 17.57 3.24
CA LEU A 374 11.14 19.02 3.42
C LEU A 374 12.38 19.59 4.14
N ASP A 375 13.07 18.77 4.94
CA ASP A 375 14.33 19.16 5.61
C ASP A 375 15.55 19.08 4.66
N LEU A 376 15.43 18.39 3.52
CA LEU A 376 16.50 18.28 2.51
C LEU A 376 16.58 19.54 1.63
N ASP A 377 17.78 19.85 1.14
CA ASP A 377 17.95 20.89 0.13
C ASP A 377 17.35 20.49 -1.24
N ASP A 378 17.05 21.46 -2.09
CA ASP A 378 16.37 21.21 -3.37
C ASP A 378 17.18 20.31 -4.32
N ALA A 379 18.52 20.30 -4.19
CA ALA A 379 19.40 19.42 -4.97
C ALA A 379 19.29 17.95 -4.52
N ALA A 380 19.27 17.70 -3.22
CA ALA A 380 19.08 16.39 -2.62
C ALA A 380 17.66 15.88 -2.91
N VAL A 381 16.63 16.72 -2.78
CA VAL A 381 15.26 16.37 -3.17
C VAL A 381 15.20 15.97 -4.64
N ALA A 382 15.79 16.77 -5.55
CA ALA A 382 15.82 16.43 -6.98
C ALA A 382 16.50 15.08 -7.28
N SER A 383 17.48 14.67 -6.48
CA SER A 383 18.17 13.39 -6.65
C SER A 383 17.33 12.17 -6.25
N VAL A 384 16.39 12.34 -5.31
CA VAL A 384 15.57 11.24 -4.77
C VAL A 384 14.19 11.11 -5.41
N ILE A 385 13.70 12.16 -6.08
CA ILE A 385 12.40 12.17 -6.77
C ILE A 385 12.30 11.03 -7.80
N PRO A 386 11.29 10.14 -7.72
CA PRO A 386 11.08 9.07 -8.69
C PRO A 386 10.42 9.57 -9.99
N GLU A 387 10.53 8.79 -11.07
CA GLU A 387 9.97 9.13 -12.40
C GLU A 387 8.43 9.30 -12.37
N ASP A 388 7.72 8.40 -11.69
CA ASP A 388 6.26 8.43 -11.54
C ASP A 388 5.81 9.22 -10.27
N ALA A 389 6.53 10.27 -9.89
CA ALA A 389 6.26 11.06 -8.67
C ALA A 389 4.82 11.62 -8.60
N ALA A 390 4.25 12.02 -9.74
CA ALA A 390 2.88 12.52 -9.80
C ALA A 390 1.84 11.46 -9.40
N LEU A 391 2.06 10.18 -9.74
CA LEU A 391 1.18 9.08 -9.32
C LEU A 391 1.30 8.83 -7.82
N LEU A 392 2.51 8.93 -7.28
CA LEU A 392 2.74 8.76 -5.85
C LEU A 392 2.08 9.91 -5.05
N GLY A 393 2.20 11.16 -5.52
CA GLY A 393 1.50 12.31 -4.94
C GLY A 393 -0.02 12.31 -5.17
N GLN A 394 -0.55 11.48 -6.08
CA GLN A 394 -1.99 11.22 -6.18
C GLN A 394 -2.47 10.22 -5.14
N LEU A 395 -1.68 9.17 -4.86
CA LEU A 395 -2.02 8.18 -3.83
C LEU A 395 -1.79 8.72 -2.41
N PHE A 396 -0.74 9.50 -2.19
CA PHE A 396 -0.42 10.13 -0.92
C PHE A 396 -0.35 11.66 -1.09
N PRO A 397 -1.48 12.38 -0.92
CA PRO A 397 -1.55 13.81 -1.15
C PRO A 397 -0.56 14.65 -0.34
N VAL A 398 -0.13 14.17 0.83
CA VAL A 398 0.86 14.85 1.71
C VAL A 398 2.17 15.16 0.97
N LEU A 399 2.60 14.27 0.05
CA LEU A 399 3.83 14.46 -0.72
C LEU A 399 3.77 15.68 -1.64
N ARG A 400 2.56 16.15 -2.02
CA ARG A 400 2.41 17.38 -2.83
C ARG A 400 2.80 18.64 -2.07
N GLY A 401 2.99 18.57 -0.76
CA GLY A 401 3.60 19.66 0.02
C GLY A 401 5.05 19.93 -0.39
N VAL A 402 5.73 18.95 -1.00
CA VAL A 402 7.08 19.11 -1.56
C VAL A 402 6.96 19.60 -3.01
N ALA A 403 7.54 20.77 -3.32
CA ALA A 403 7.38 21.45 -4.61
C ALA A 403 7.59 20.54 -5.83
N ARG A 404 8.63 19.70 -5.80
CA ARG A 404 8.98 18.78 -6.88
C ARG A 404 7.94 17.68 -7.15
N PHE A 405 7.11 17.32 -6.17
CA PHE A 405 5.98 16.40 -6.37
C PHE A 405 4.75 17.12 -6.93
N ALA A 406 4.53 18.38 -6.55
CA ALA A 406 3.47 19.21 -7.11
C ALA A 406 3.73 19.54 -8.59
N ASP A 407 4.99 19.79 -8.94
CA ASP A 407 5.43 20.13 -10.30
C ASP A 407 5.62 18.90 -11.20
N ALA A 408 5.48 17.69 -10.67
CA ALA A 408 5.65 16.47 -11.44
C ALA A 408 4.56 16.36 -12.52
N PRO A 409 4.92 16.04 -13.78
CA PRO A 409 3.96 15.99 -14.87
C PRO A 409 2.88 14.93 -14.61
N ALA A 410 1.61 15.31 -14.79
CA ALA A 410 0.49 14.39 -14.59
C ALA A 410 0.60 13.18 -15.52
N VAL A 411 0.66 11.99 -14.95
CA VAL A 411 0.68 10.73 -15.71
C VAL A 411 -0.72 10.16 -15.74
N VAL A 412 -1.31 10.07 -16.94
CA VAL A 412 -2.61 9.40 -17.14
C VAL A 412 -2.35 7.91 -17.40
N VAL A 413 -2.72 7.07 -16.44
CA VAL A 413 -2.70 5.61 -16.58
C VAL A 413 -4.14 5.09 -16.41
N PRO A 414 -4.84 4.71 -17.49
CA PRO A 414 -6.22 4.21 -17.50
C PRO A 414 -6.37 2.89 -16.78
N ASP A 415 -5.39 1.98 -16.91
CA ASP A 415 -5.38 0.77 -16.10
C ASP A 415 -5.02 1.11 -14.65
N THR A 416 -6.00 0.97 -13.76
CA THR A 416 -5.86 1.26 -12.33
C THR A 416 -4.81 0.35 -11.68
N ARG A 417 -4.67 -0.89 -12.19
CA ARG A 417 -3.67 -1.83 -11.67
C ARG A 417 -2.25 -1.42 -12.04
N GLU A 418 -2.02 -1.03 -13.29
CA GLU A 418 -0.73 -0.48 -13.66
C GLU A 418 -0.46 0.84 -12.92
N ARG A 419 -1.45 1.71 -12.76
CA ARG A 419 -1.30 2.96 -12.00
C ARG A 419 -0.79 2.67 -10.59
N ARG A 420 -1.41 1.71 -9.91
CA ARG A 420 -1.01 1.27 -8.57
C ARG A 420 0.38 0.62 -8.58
N ARG A 421 0.69 -0.23 -9.55
CA ARG A 421 2.01 -0.88 -9.69
C ARG A 421 3.14 0.15 -9.89
N ARG A 422 2.92 1.17 -10.71
CA ARG A 422 3.87 2.26 -10.94
C ARG A 422 4.07 3.10 -9.69
N ALA A 423 2.99 3.45 -8.99
CA ALA A 423 3.09 4.16 -7.72
C ALA A 423 3.82 3.35 -6.64
N CYS A 424 3.60 2.02 -6.56
CA CYS A 424 4.37 1.13 -5.67
C CYS A 424 5.87 1.19 -5.98
N ARG A 425 6.24 1.07 -7.25
CA ARG A 425 7.65 1.19 -7.69
C ARG A 425 8.23 2.58 -7.44
N ALA A 426 7.42 3.62 -7.55
CA ALA A 426 7.82 4.99 -7.25
C ALA A 426 8.16 5.13 -5.77
N LEU A 427 7.32 4.62 -4.86
CA LEU A 427 7.61 4.60 -3.42
C LEU A 427 8.88 3.79 -3.11
N GLY A 428 8.99 2.57 -3.66
CA GLY A 428 10.19 1.74 -3.48
C GLY A 428 11.46 2.41 -4.03
N SER A 429 11.35 3.14 -5.14
CA SER A 429 12.47 3.92 -5.70
C SER A 429 12.81 5.13 -4.85
N LEU A 430 11.83 5.83 -4.29
CA LEU A 430 12.03 6.96 -3.39
C LEU A 430 12.80 6.50 -2.14
N CYS A 431 12.30 5.47 -1.44
CA CYS A 431 12.96 4.90 -0.28
C CYS A 431 14.39 4.40 -0.61
N ALA A 432 14.57 3.73 -1.75
CA ALA A 432 15.89 3.24 -2.16
C ALA A 432 16.89 4.35 -2.50
N ARG A 433 16.43 5.48 -3.05
CA ARG A 433 17.28 6.64 -3.33
C ARG A 433 17.59 7.42 -2.05
N MET A 434 16.62 7.60 -1.16
CA MET A 434 16.85 8.19 0.16
C MET A 434 17.85 7.36 0.98
N ALA A 435 17.70 6.04 0.99
CA ALA A 435 18.61 5.12 1.68
C ALA A 435 20.08 5.23 1.20
N ARG A 436 20.32 5.76 -0.01
CA ARG A 436 21.67 5.98 -0.54
C ARG A 436 22.28 7.31 -0.10
N LEU A 437 21.46 8.26 0.33
CA LEU A 437 21.93 9.49 0.97
C LEU A 437 22.32 9.18 2.41
N GLU A 438 21.40 8.58 3.16
CA GLU A 438 21.58 8.19 4.55
C GLU A 438 20.87 6.86 4.83
N PRO A 439 21.33 6.04 5.79
CA PRO A 439 20.63 4.80 6.16
C PRO A 439 19.17 5.08 6.52
N LEU A 440 18.24 4.35 5.88
CA LEU A 440 16.80 4.52 6.05
C LEU A 440 16.21 3.33 6.83
N VAL A 441 15.58 3.63 7.96
CA VAL A 441 14.88 2.66 8.81
C VAL A 441 13.38 2.90 8.72
N LEU A 442 12.65 1.87 8.29
CA LEU A 442 11.19 1.89 8.15
C LEU A 442 10.58 0.94 9.18
N MET A 443 9.81 1.47 10.13
CA MET A 443 9.23 0.71 11.22
C MET A 443 7.70 0.75 11.16
N ILE A 444 7.06 -0.42 11.15
CA ILE A 444 5.59 -0.53 11.14
C ILE A 444 5.14 -1.41 12.30
N ASP A 445 4.40 -0.82 13.23
CA ASP A 445 3.76 -1.52 14.34
C ASP A 445 2.35 -2.03 13.96
N ASP A 446 1.90 -3.10 14.62
CA ASP A 446 0.61 -3.75 14.41
C ASP A 446 0.30 -4.15 12.94
N LEU A 447 1.30 -4.64 12.21
CA LEU A 447 1.26 -4.96 10.79
C LEU A 447 0.16 -5.97 10.40
N GLN A 448 -0.40 -6.73 11.36
CA GLN A 448 -1.57 -7.57 11.11
C GLN A 448 -2.78 -6.79 10.56
N TRP A 449 -2.88 -5.48 10.84
CA TRP A 449 -3.96 -4.61 10.38
C TRP A 449 -3.69 -3.92 9.05
N ALA A 450 -2.57 -4.24 8.38
CA ALA A 450 -2.33 -3.80 7.02
C ALA A 450 -3.46 -4.27 6.09
N ASP A 451 -3.94 -3.38 5.23
CA ASP A 451 -4.95 -3.69 4.24
C ASP A 451 -4.35 -4.44 3.03
N SER A 452 -5.20 -5.10 2.24
CA SER A 452 -4.80 -5.68 0.94
C SER A 452 -4.27 -4.61 -0.03
N GLU A 453 -4.55 -3.33 0.25
CA GLU A 453 -4.04 -2.22 -0.54
C GLU A 453 -2.54 -1.97 -0.30
N SER A 454 -2.05 -2.22 0.92
CA SER A 454 -0.64 -2.07 1.33
C SER A 454 0.28 -3.22 0.90
N GLU A 455 -0.26 -4.41 0.60
CA GLU A 455 0.53 -5.61 0.24
C GLU A 455 1.61 -5.36 -0.84
N PRO A 456 1.29 -4.73 -2.00
CA PRO A 456 2.27 -4.57 -3.07
C PRO A 456 3.40 -3.60 -2.69
N PHE A 457 3.13 -2.62 -1.83
CA PHE A 457 4.13 -1.65 -1.34
C PHE A 457 5.10 -2.32 -0.36
N LEU A 458 4.60 -3.12 0.58
CA LEU A 458 5.43 -3.92 1.50
C LEU A 458 6.36 -4.86 0.72
N THR A 459 5.81 -5.55 -0.27
CA THR A 459 6.54 -6.48 -1.14
C THR A 459 7.64 -5.77 -1.94
N GLU A 460 7.33 -4.59 -2.50
CA GLU A 460 8.29 -3.79 -3.27
C GLU A 460 9.45 -3.29 -2.39
N ILE A 461 9.17 -2.75 -1.20
CA ILE A 461 10.20 -2.24 -0.28
C ILE A 461 11.16 -3.35 0.16
N VAL A 462 10.62 -4.51 0.56
CA VAL A 462 11.46 -5.66 0.94
C VAL A 462 12.27 -6.18 -0.25
N SER A 463 11.69 -6.21 -1.46
CA SER A 463 12.42 -6.62 -2.67
C SER A 463 13.54 -5.65 -3.03
N ARG A 464 13.35 -4.34 -2.81
CA ARG A 464 14.37 -3.29 -3.04
C ARG A 464 15.54 -3.39 -2.08
N GLY A 465 15.32 -3.92 -0.88
CA GLY A 465 16.38 -4.21 0.11
C GLY A 465 17.51 -5.08 -0.43
N ALA A 466 17.27 -5.90 -1.46
CA ALA A 466 18.33 -6.67 -2.14
C ALA A 466 19.33 -5.78 -2.92
N THR A 467 19.00 -4.50 -3.12
CA THR A 467 19.74 -3.57 -4.00
C THR A 467 19.97 -2.18 -3.40
N ALA A 468 19.49 -1.95 -2.18
CA ALA A 468 19.60 -0.68 -1.45
C ALA A 468 19.63 -0.94 0.07
N PRO A 469 20.32 -0.09 0.86
CA PRO A 469 20.48 -0.27 2.31
C PRO A 469 19.24 0.22 3.08
N ILE A 470 18.09 -0.40 2.79
CA ILE A 470 16.83 -0.16 3.51
C ILE A 470 16.74 -1.17 4.66
N PHE A 471 16.47 -0.68 5.88
CA PHE A 471 16.21 -1.52 7.04
C PHE A 471 14.73 -1.47 7.40
N PHE A 472 14.02 -2.59 7.23
CA PHE A 472 12.58 -2.69 7.51
C PHE A 472 12.31 -3.48 8.79
N VAL A 473 11.52 -2.93 9.70
CA VAL A 473 11.07 -3.58 10.94
C VAL A 473 9.55 -3.65 10.96
N GLY A 474 8.98 -4.86 10.97
CA GLY A 474 7.54 -5.08 11.05
C GLY A 474 7.16 -5.84 12.32
N ALA A 475 6.27 -5.27 13.14
CA ALA A 475 5.76 -5.93 14.35
C ALA A 475 4.33 -6.46 14.16
N PHE A 476 4.02 -7.66 14.63
CA PHE A 476 2.68 -8.27 14.50
C PHE A 476 2.33 -9.27 15.61
N ARG A 477 1.05 -9.68 15.68
CA ARG A 477 0.54 -10.65 16.69
C ARG A 477 0.89 -12.11 16.38
N SER A 478 1.18 -12.90 17.40
CA SER A 478 1.30 -14.37 17.29
C SER A 478 -0.02 -14.96 16.75
N GLY A 479 0.03 -15.68 15.62
CA GLY A 479 -1.15 -16.26 14.96
C GLY A 479 -1.76 -15.42 13.82
N ALA A 480 -1.37 -14.15 13.66
CA ALA A 480 -1.89 -13.25 12.62
C ALA A 480 -1.60 -13.69 11.17
N LEU A 481 -0.73 -14.69 10.99
CA LEU A 481 -0.38 -15.26 9.69
C LEU A 481 -1.59 -15.86 8.95
N HIS A 482 -2.58 -16.37 9.67
CA HIS A 482 -3.76 -16.94 9.02
C HIS A 482 -4.77 -15.86 8.59
N GLU A 483 -4.76 -14.73 9.29
CA GLU A 483 -5.75 -13.67 9.18
C GLU A 483 -5.33 -12.55 8.21
N SER A 484 -4.03 -12.27 8.10
CA SER A 484 -3.51 -11.19 7.25
C SER A 484 -2.88 -11.71 5.95
N ALA A 485 -3.57 -11.50 4.83
CA ALA A 485 -3.03 -11.78 3.49
C ALA A 485 -1.76 -10.96 3.17
N PRO A 486 -1.69 -9.64 3.47
CA PRO A 486 -0.47 -8.86 3.27
C PRO A 486 0.74 -9.41 4.03
N LEU A 487 0.55 -9.81 5.29
CA LEU A 487 1.62 -10.38 6.12
C LEU A 487 2.14 -11.71 5.56
N ARG A 488 1.25 -12.59 5.06
CA ARG A 488 1.66 -13.83 4.37
C ARG A 488 2.49 -13.56 3.12
N SER A 489 2.05 -12.62 2.31
CA SER A 489 2.73 -12.24 1.06
C SER A 489 4.11 -11.66 1.32
N LEU A 490 4.22 -10.81 2.35
CA LEU A 490 5.49 -10.27 2.84
C LEU A 490 6.45 -11.40 3.25
N LEU A 491 6.00 -12.35 4.05
CA LEU A 491 6.80 -13.49 4.49
C LEU A 491 7.20 -14.43 3.35
N GLN A 492 6.32 -14.68 2.38
CA GLN A 492 6.66 -15.46 1.19
C GLN A 492 7.72 -14.76 0.33
N THR A 493 7.56 -13.46 0.13
CA THR A 493 8.52 -12.63 -0.62
C THR A 493 9.88 -12.64 0.07
N TYR A 494 9.88 -12.45 1.38
CA TYR A 494 11.06 -12.58 2.21
C TYR A 494 11.73 -13.95 2.04
N ARG A 495 10.99 -15.06 2.20
CA ARG A 495 11.55 -16.42 2.06
C ARG A 495 12.19 -16.65 0.69
N ARG A 496 11.63 -16.07 -0.38
CA ARG A 496 12.20 -16.12 -1.74
C ARG A 496 13.48 -15.29 -1.87
N ASN A 497 13.58 -14.17 -1.16
CA ASN A 497 14.70 -13.23 -1.26
C ASN A 497 15.79 -13.43 -0.19
N ARG A 498 15.69 -14.45 0.68
CA ARG A 498 16.66 -14.76 1.75
C ARG A 498 18.12 -14.90 1.29
N ALA A 499 18.37 -15.19 0.01
CA ALA A 499 19.72 -15.25 -0.54
C ALA A 499 20.38 -13.86 -0.74
N PHE A 500 19.60 -12.78 -0.66
CA PHE A 500 20.03 -11.42 -1.05
C PHE A 500 19.75 -10.34 0.01
N VAL A 501 19.03 -10.65 1.10
CA VAL A 501 18.64 -9.72 2.17
C VAL A 501 18.86 -10.40 3.52
N ASP A 502 19.57 -9.73 4.43
CA ASP A 502 19.78 -10.25 5.79
C ASP A 502 18.50 -10.07 6.61
N ALA A 503 18.12 -11.06 7.40
CA ALA A 503 16.86 -11.00 8.13
C ALA A 503 16.85 -11.78 9.44
N VAL A 504 15.96 -11.35 10.35
CA VAL A 504 15.71 -12.02 11.63
C VAL A 504 14.21 -12.04 11.93
N GLU A 505 13.72 -13.19 12.40
CA GLU A 505 12.39 -13.31 13.01
C GLU A 505 12.60 -13.33 14.52
N ILE A 506 12.00 -12.38 15.23
CA ILE A 506 12.09 -12.23 16.69
C ILE A 506 10.71 -12.58 17.26
N ALA A 507 10.63 -13.62 18.07
CA ALA A 507 9.42 -13.98 18.80
C ALA A 507 9.54 -13.47 20.24
N LEU A 508 8.64 -12.56 20.62
CA LEU A 508 8.52 -12.08 21.99
C LEU A 508 7.67 -13.06 22.79
N GLU A 509 8.35 -13.86 23.60
CA GLU A 509 7.75 -14.73 24.60
C GLU A 509 7.34 -13.93 25.85
N PRO A 510 6.46 -14.47 26.72
CA PRO A 510 6.20 -13.90 28.04
C PRO A 510 7.50 -13.60 28.80
N LEU A 511 7.48 -12.52 29.60
CA LEU A 511 8.59 -12.21 30.49
C LEU A 511 8.84 -13.39 31.43
N ASP A 512 10.11 -13.69 31.69
CA ASP A 512 10.46 -14.64 32.74
C ASP A 512 10.06 -14.10 34.11
N ASP A 513 10.03 -14.98 35.11
CA ASP A 513 9.56 -14.64 36.45
C ASP A 513 10.33 -13.44 37.04
N ALA A 514 11.65 -13.37 36.78
CA ALA A 514 12.50 -12.29 37.28
C ALA A 514 12.17 -10.93 36.63
N ALA A 515 12.01 -10.90 35.31
CA ALA A 515 11.65 -9.70 34.55
C ALA A 515 10.20 -9.26 34.82
N ALA A 516 9.28 -10.22 34.98
CA ALA A 516 7.89 -9.96 35.33
C ALA A 516 7.76 -9.34 36.73
N GLU A 517 8.48 -9.88 37.72
CA GLU A 517 8.55 -9.32 39.07
C GLU A 517 9.22 -7.93 39.08
N ALA A 518 10.28 -7.75 38.30
CA ALA A 518 10.96 -6.45 38.17
C ALA A 518 10.04 -5.38 37.58
N LEU A 519 9.25 -5.73 36.55
CA LEU A 519 8.26 -4.82 35.97
C LEU A 519 7.14 -4.50 36.97
N ALA A 520 6.57 -5.51 37.64
CA ALA A 520 5.52 -5.31 38.65
C ALA A 520 6.00 -4.39 39.79
N ARG A 521 7.25 -4.60 40.24
CA ARG A 521 7.91 -3.77 41.24
C ARG A 521 8.08 -2.34 40.74
N ALA A 522 8.58 -2.13 39.52
CA ALA A 522 8.75 -0.80 38.94
C ALA A 522 7.41 -0.03 38.94
N LEU A 523 6.32 -0.67 38.54
CA LEU A 523 4.97 -0.09 38.53
C LEU A 523 4.46 0.25 39.95
N LEU A 524 4.68 -0.63 40.92
CA LEU A 524 4.31 -0.40 42.33
C LEU A 524 5.13 0.73 42.99
N THR A 525 6.37 0.93 42.56
CA THR A 525 7.27 1.95 43.15
C THR A 525 6.93 3.37 42.69
N HIS A 526 6.27 3.51 41.53
CA HIS A 526 5.85 4.81 40.98
C HIS A 526 4.53 5.34 41.56
N SER A 527 3.83 4.56 42.40
CA SER A 527 2.60 4.99 43.08
C SER A 527 2.91 5.47 44.49
N GLU A 528 3.02 6.79 44.70
CA GLU A 528 3.47 7.39 45.97
C GLU A 528 2.52 7.23 47.17
N ASP A 529 1.31 6.68 46.99
CA ASP A 529 0.34 6.50 48.07
C ASP A 529 -0.17 5.05 48.16
N LEU A 530 -0.18 4.52 49.39
CA LEU A 530 -0.97 3.37 49.94
C LEU A 530 -0.26 2.05 50.31
N LEU A 531 1.00 1.79 49.98
CA LEU A 531 1.71 0.57 50.43
C LEU A 531 2.93 0.87 51.30
N SER A 532 2.69 1.43 52.49
CA SER A 532 3.72 1.65 53.53
C SER A 532 4.09 0.35 54.27
N ALA A 533 4.73 -0.59 53.56
CA ALA A 533 5.59 -1.64 54.13
C ALA A 533 6.34 -2.36 52.99
N GLY A 534 7.68 -2.26 52.95
CA GLY A 534 8.50 -2.83 51.87
C GLY A 534 8.28 -4.33 51.60
N SER A 535 7.85 -5.12 52.59
CA SER A 535 7.55 -6.55 52.40
C SER A 535 6.21 -6.83 51.71
N ALA A 536 5.23 -5.94 51.83
CA ALA A 536 3.89 -6.12 51.24
C ALA A 536 3.86 -5.79 49.74
N SER A 537 4.63 -4.77 49.33
CA SER A 537 4.80 -4.44 47.90
C SER A 537 5.52 -5.56 47.15
N GLU A 538 6.51 -6.18 47.80
CA GLU A 538 7.27 -7.34 47.29
C GLU A 538 6.39 -8.59 47.04
N GLU A 539 5.37 -8.78 47.87
CA GLU A 539 4.43 -9.89 47.78
C GLU A 539 3.39 -9.64 46.70
N CYS A 540 2.84 -8.41 46.60
CA CYS A 540 1.95 -8.00 45.52
C CYS A 540 2.63 -8.09 44.13
N ALA A 541 3.90 -7.67 44.01
CA ALA A 541 4.67 -7.78 42.77
C ALA A 541 4.78 -9.24 42.30
N ARG A 542 5.06 -10.15 43.25
CA ARG A 542 5.14 -11.61 43.00
C ARG A 542 3.80 -12.21 42.57
N ILE A 543 2.71 -11.84 43.24
CA ILE A 543 1.37 -12.35 42.90
C ILE A 543 0.95 -11.84 41.52
N ALA A 544 1.13 -10.54 41.23
CA ALA A 544 0.81 -9.96 39.93
C ALA A 544 1.63 -10.59 38.80
N ALA A 545 2.93 -10.82 39.00
CA ALA A 545 3.80 -11.49 38.04
C ALA A 545 3.33 -12.93 37.75
N ARG A 546 2.99 -13.68 38.80
CA ARG A 546 2.54 -15.09 38.71
C ARG A 546 1.19 -15.22 38.01
N GLU A 547 0.21 -14.40 38.38
CA GLU A 547 -1.14 -14.44 37.81
C GLU A 547 -1.19 -13.89 36.37
N ALA A 548 -0.33 -12.94 36.04
CA ALA A 548 -0.20 -12.41 34.68
C ALA A 548 0.49 -13.37 33.71
N ASN A 549 1.13 -14.43 34.22
CA ASN A 549 1.89 -15.43 33.47
C ASN A 549 2.87 -14.77 32.47
N GLY A 550 3.61 -13.76 32.96
CA GLY A 550 4.64 -13.04 32.19
C GLY A 550 4.13 -12.02 31.16
N SER A 551 2.81 -11.72 31.10
CA SER A 551 2.25 -10.69 30.21
C SER A 551 2.37 -9.28 30.82
N PRO A 552 3.19 -8.36 30.26
CA PRO A 552 3.34 -6.99 30.76
C PRO A 552 2.02 -6.25 30.95
N PHE A 553 1.11 -6.36 29.97
CA PHE A 553 -0.22 -5.75 30.07
C PHE A 553 -1.02 -6.29 31.25
N PHE A 554 -1.04 -7.62 31.47
CA PHE A 554 -1.79 -8.18 32.60
C PHE A 554 -1.14 -7.88 33.95
N ILE A 555 0.20 -7.77 33.99
CA ILE A 555 0.92 -7.30 35.19
C ILE A 555 0.42 -5.90 35.55
N GLU A 556 0.37 -4.99 34.58
CA GLU A 556 -0.15 -3.63 34.78
C GLU A 556 -1.62 -3.64 35.25
N GLN A 557 -2.48 -4.45 34.62
CA GLN A 557 -3.90 -4.53 35.00
C GLN A 557 -4.11 -5.11 36.41
N LEU A 558 -3.33 -6.13 36.79
CA LEU A 558 -3.41 -6.74 38.12
C LEU A 558 -2.87 -5.80 39.20
N VAL A 559 -1.73 -5.15 38.95
CA VAL A 559 -1.18 -4.13 39.86
C VAL A 559 -2.20 -3.00 40.05
N TYR A 560 -2.81 -2.51 38.97
CA TYR A 560 -3.85 -1.49 39.05
C TYR A 560 -5.07 -1.96 39.86
N ALA A 561 -5.59 -3.17 39.60
CA ALA A 561 -6.74 -3.72 40.33
C ALA A 561 -6.45 -3.96 41.82
N MET A 562 -5.24 -4.39 42.16
CA MET A 562 -4.79 -4.58 43.54
C MET A 562 -4.69 -3.24 44.27
N LEU A 563 -4.19 -2.19 43.62
CA LEU A 563 -4.13 -0.83 44.18
C LEU A 563 -5.53 -0.26 44.43
N GLN A 564 -6.50 -0.52 43.54
CA GLN A 564 -7.88 -0.03 43.68
C GLN A 564 -8.69 -0.76 44.75
N THR A 565 -8.59 -2.09 44.82
CA THR A 565 -9.42 -2.91 45.71
C THR A 565 -8.80 -3.15 47.09
N GLN A 566 -7.52 -2.78 47.27
CA GLN A 566 -6.68 -3.18 48.40
C GLN A 566 -6.59 -4.70 48.62
N CYS A 567 -7.05 -5.50 47.66
CA CYS A 567 -7.06 -6.95 47.73
C CYS A 567 -5.82 -7.51 47.04
N ARG A 568 -5.00 -8.24 47.80
CA ARG A 568 -3.67 -8.69 47.36
C ARG A 568 -3.68 -9.99 46.56
N THR A 569 -4.83 -10.66 46.42
CA THR A 569 -4.95 -12.02 45.85
C THR A 569 -5.98 -12.12 44.71
N LEU A 570 -6.16 -11.06 43.93
CA LEU A 570 -7.07 -11.10 42.77
C LEU A 570 -6.47 -11.89 41.59
N GLY A 571 -7.25 -12.81 41.03
CA GLY A 571 -6.96 -13.45 39.75
C GLY A 571 -7.48 -12.62 38.56
N LEU A 572 -6.93 -12.89 37.36
CA LEU A 572 -7.20 -12.10 36.15
C LEU A 572 -8.68 -12.09 35.71
N ASP A 573 -9.35 -13.23 35.74
CA ASP A 573 -10.75 -13.34 35.29
C ASP A 573 -11.70 -12.59 36.23
N ALA A 574 -11.47 -12.71 37.54
CA ALA A 574 -12.20 -11.93 38.54
C ALA A 574 -11.98 -10.43 38.37
N ALA A 575 -10.76 -10.00 38.02
CA ALA A 575 -10.44 -8.60 37.77
C ALA A 575 -11.16 -8.03 36.54
N LEU A 576 -11.39 -8.84 35.50
CA LEU A 576 -12.14 -8.44 34.30
C LEU A 576 -13.65 -8.49 34.51
N GLU A 577 -14.17 -9.50 35.21
CA GLU A 577 -15.60 -9.62 35.55
C GLU A 577 -16.07 -8.50 36.48
N LEU A 578 -15.29 -8.13 37.50
CA LEU A 578 -15.57 -6.99 38.37
C LEU A 578 -15.76 -5.69 37.58
N ARG A 579 -14.99 -5.48 36.50
CA ARG A 579 -15.07 -4.26 35.69
C ARG A 579 -16.32 -4.20 34.81
N VAL A 580 -16.82 -5.35 34.33
CA VAL A 580 -18.00 -5.43 33.43
C VAL A 580 -19.31 -5.52 34.22
N HIS A 581 -19.32 -6.22 35.36
CA HIS A 581 -20.53 -6.40 36.16
C HIS A 581 -21.00 -5.09 36.81
N ASP A 582 -20.06 -4.27 37.28
CA ASP A 582 -20.34 -2.98 37.92
C ASP A 582 -20.68 -1.85 36.92
N LEU A 583 -20.94 -2.19 35.65
CA LEU A 583 -21.39 -1.23 34.64
C LEU A 583 -22.89 -0.96 34.75
N THR A 584 -23.27 0.31 34.60
CA THR A 584 -24.68 0.69 34.41
C THR A 584 -25.28 -0.04 33.20
N GLU A 585 -26.60 -0.29 33.22
CA GLU A 585 -27.30 -0.97 32.11
C GLU A 585 -27.08 -0.27 30.75
N PRO A 586 -27.11 1.08 30.65
CA PRO A 586 -26.74 1.81 29.42
C PRO A 586 -25.29 1.57 28.96
N ALA A 587 -24.32 1.56 29.89
CA ALA A 587 -22.90 1.31 29.57
C ALA A 587 -22.68 -0.13 29.08
N ARG A 588 -23.35 -1.10 29.71
CA ARG A 588 -23.29 -2.51 29.30
C ARG A 588 -23.90 -2.74 27.92
N HIS A 589 -25.03 -2.10 27.62
CA HIS A 589 -25.66 -2.19 26.29
C HIS A 589 -24.81 -1.53 25.20
N LEU A 590 -24.19 -0.37 25.51
CA LEU A 590 -23.26 0.30 24.60
C LEU A 590 -21.99 -0.53 24.35
N LEU A 591 -21.44 -1.17 25.39
CA LEU A 591 -20.31 -2.10 25.27
C LEU A 591 -20.67 -3.31 24.41
N ALA A 592 -21.87 -3.88 24.59
CA ALA A 592 -22.38 -4.98 23.77
C ALA A 592 -22.53 -4.60 22.29
N ILE A 593 -23.09 -3.42 21.99
CA ILE A 593 -23.23 -2.89 20.63
C ILE A 593 -21.86 -2.57 20.01
N ALA A 594 -20.93 -1.99 20.78
CA ALA A 594 -19.56 -1.76 20.34
C ALA A 594 -18.79 -3.06 20.08
N ALA A 595 -19.05 -4.10 20.90
CA ALA A 595 -18.47 -5.43 20.72
C ALA A 595 -19.01 -6.12 19.45
N LEU A 596 -20.34 -6.04 19.23
CA LEU A 596 -21.02 -6.54 18.03
C LEU A 596 -20.61 -5.81 16.75
N ALA A 597 -20.38 -4.50 16.83
CA ALA A 597 -19.89 -3.71 15.71
C ALA A 597 -18.54 -4.24 15.19
N GLY A 598 -17.74 -4.86 16.07
CA GLY A 598 -16.49 -5.57 15.78
C GLY A 598 -15.33 -4.68 15.31
N ARG A 599 -15.67 -3.51 14.78
CA ARG A 599 -14.82 -2.46 14.23
C ARG A 599 -15.27 -1.12 14.79
N PRO A 600 -14.39 -0.10 14.82
CA PRO A 600 -14.76 1.21 15.34
C PRO A 600 -15.84 1.89 14.51
N ARG A 601 -16.88 2.37 15.19
CA ARG A 601 -18.01 3.06 14.59
C ARG A 601 -18.17 4.44 15.17
N ARG A 602 -18.76 5.34 14.38
CA ARG A 602 -19.09 6.68 14.87
C ARG A 602 -20.01 6.54 16.08
N LEU A 603 -19.75 7.32 17.13
CA LEU A 603 -20.46 7.29 18.39
C LEU A 603 -21.95 7.51 18.20
N ARG A 604 -22.38 8.36 17.26
CA ARG A 604 -23.81 8.47 16.93
C ARG A 604 -24.44 7.15 16.52
N VAL A 605 -23.74 6.34 15.71
CA VAL A 605 -24.25 5.06 15.22
C VAL A 605 -24.32 4.06 16.37
N LEU A 606 -23.33 4.06 17.27
CA LEU A 606 -23.32 3.21 18.44
C LEU A 606 -24.39 3.61 19.46
N PHE A 607 -24.56 4.90 19.73
CA PHE A 607 -25.59 5.42 20.61
C PHE A 607 -27.00 5.13 20.07
N GLU A 608 -27.22 5.39 18.79
CA GLU A 608 -28.49 5.13 18.13
C GLU A 608 -28.82 3.64 18.09
N ALA A 609 -27.84 2.78 17.78
CA ALA A 609 -28.01 1.32 17.84
C ALA A 609 -28.20 0.79 19.27
N ALA A 610 -27.60 1.45 20.27
CA ALA A 610 -27.82 1.13 21.69
C ALA A 610 -29.13 1.71 22.25
N GLY A 611 -29.89 2.48 21.46
CA GLY A 611 -31.12 3.13 21.90
C GLY A 611 -30.90 4.25 22.92
N LEU A 612 -29.71 4.85 22.92
CA LEU A 612 -29.33 5.90 23.85
C LEU A 612 -29.72 7.30 23.32
N VAL A 613 -30.31 8.13 24.16
CA VAL A 613 -30.81 9.48 23.82
C VAL A 613 -29.77 10.55 24.17
N GLU A 614 -29.86 11.75 23.55
CA GLU A 614 -29.05 12.92 23.91
C GLU A 614 -29.10 13.18 25.43
N GLY A 615 -27.95 13.08 26.10
CA GLY A 615 -27.82 13.19 27.57
C GLY A 615 -27.23 11.96 28.28
N GLN A 616 -27.12 10.81 27.61
CA GLN A 616 -26.56 9.56 28.18
C GLN A 616 -25.04 9.38 27.94
N GLN A 617 -24.29 10.46 27.76
CA GLN A 617 -22.81 10.45 27.61
C GLN A 617 -22.09 9.85 28.82
N HIS A 618 -22.74 9.80 29.98
CA HIS A 618 -22.25 9.12 31.18
C HIS A 618 -21.93 7.64 30.94
N ALA A 619 -22.70 6.95 30.08
CA ALA A 619 -22.45 5.55 29.74
C ALA A 619 -21.14 5.37 28.97
N LEU A 620 -20.82 6.30 28.06
CA LEU A 620 -19.54 6.31 27.36
C LEU A 620 -18.39 6.70 28.28
N ALA A 621 -18.59 7.71 29.14
CA ALA A 621 -17.59 8.14 30.12
C ALA A 621 -17.22 6.99 31.07
N GLU A 622 -18.20 6.23 31.54
CA GLU A 622 -17.98 5.04 32.38
C GLU A 622 -17.17 3.95 31.69
N LEU A 623 -17.38 3.73 30.39
CA LEU A 623 -16.61 2.74 29.61
C LEU A 623 -15.19 3.21 29.28
N LEU A 624 -14.99 4.52 29.10
CA LEU A 624 -13.68 5.14 28.85
C LEU A 624 -12.83 5.18 30.12
N ASP A 625 -13.42 5.60 31.24
CA ASP A 625 -12.78 5.62 32.57
C ASP A 625 -12.26 4.24 32.96
N ARG A 626 -13.05 3.19 32.64
CA ARG A 626 -12.67 1.81 32.86
C ARG A 626 -11.91 1.17 31.71
N GLN A 627 -11.41 1.90 30.71
CA GLN A 627 -10.65 1.36 29.57
C GLN A 627 -11.29 0.11 28.90
N LEU A 628 -12.62 0.04 28.83
CA LEU A 628 -13.35 -1.06 28.18
C LEU A 628 -13.66 -0.74 26.71
N ILE A 629 -13.82 0.55 26.43
CA ILE A 629 -13.89 1.11 25.08
C ILE A 629 -12.73 2.09 24.93
N ASP A 630 -12.16 2.13 23.75
CA ASP A 630 -11.28 3.19 23.29
C ASP A 630 -12.08 4.06 22.30
N ALA A 631 -12.04 5.38 22.44
CA ALA A 631 -12.76 6.33 21.57
C ALA A 631 -11.88 7.54 21.24
N ASN A 632 -11.99 8.01 20.00
CA ASN A 632 -11.17 9.11 19.47
C ASN A 632 -11.71 10.52 19.86
N GLY A 633 -12.61 10.57 20.84
CA GLY A 633 -13.38 11.74 21.26
C GLY A 633 -14.78 11.36 21.76
N VAL A 634 -15.57 12.34 22.21
CA VAL A 634 -16.92 12.18 22.81
C VAL A 634 -18.05 12.73 21.92
N GLY A 635 -17.69 13.35 20.79
CA GLY A 635 -18.60 13.92 19.81
C GLY A 635 -19.30 12.86 18.96
N ALA A 636 -20.48 13.20 18.44
CA ALA A 636 -21.33 12.31 17.64
C ALA A 636 -20.62 11.71 16.39
N ASN A 637 -19.59 12.39 15.86
CA ASN A 637 -18.79 11.93 14.72
C ASN A 637 -17.53 11.15 15.11
N ASP A 638 -17.15 11.15 16.38
CA ASP A 638 -15.95 10.46 16.86
C ASP A 638 -16.18 8.95 16.85
N ARG A 639 -15.13 8.15 16.69
CA ARG A 639 -15.27 6.70 16.56
C ARG A 639 -14.89 6.02 17.88
N ALA A 640 -15.63 4.97 18.23
CA ALA A 640 -15.36 4.14 19.39
C ALA A 640 -15.39 2.65 19.05
N ALA A 641 -14.59 1.86 19.76
CA ALA A 641 -14.57 0.40 19.69
C ALA A 641 -14.08 -0.19 21.02
N VAL A 642 -14.29 -1.49 21.21
CA VAL A 642 -13.80 -2.20 22.41
C VAL A 642 -12.26 -2.09 22.50
N TYR A 643 -11.75 -1.84 23.71
CA TYR A 643 -10.33 -1.60 23.97
C TYR A 643 -9.46 -2.84 23.67
N HIS A 644 -9.95 -4.04 23.99
CA HIS A 644 -9.22 -5.29 23.80
C HIS A 644 -10.12 -6.43 23.30
N ASP A 645 -9.62 -7.28 22.39
CA ASP A 645 -10.41 -8.38 21.80
C ASP A 645 -10.92 -9.38 22.85
N ARG A 646 -10.14 -9.63 23.91
CA ARG A 646 -10.56 -10.48 25.04
C ARG A 646 -11.76 -9.89 25.81
N ILE A 647 -11.88 -8.56 25.88
CA ILE A 647 -13.07 -7.87 26.44
C ILE A 647 -14.25 -8.06 25.49
N ARG A 648 -14.00 -7.97 24.17
CA ARG A 648 -15.03 -8.23 23.14
C ARG A 648 -15.56 -9.66 23.23
N GLU A 649 -14.67 -10.65 23.30
CA GLU A 649 -15.01 -12.07 23.42
C GLU A 649 -15.77 -12.35 24.72
N ALA A 650 -15.28 -11.84 25.86
CA ALA A 650 -15.97 -11.95 27.14
C ALA A 650 -17.36 -11.32 27.08
N THR A 651 -17.51 -10.16 26.44
CA THR A 651 -18.81 -9.46 26.32
C THR A 651 -19.77 -10.24 25.40
N LEU A 652 -19.31 -10.70 24.23
CA LEU A 652 -20.14 -11.46 23.29
C LEU A 652 -20.54 -12.84 23.84
N ALA A 653 -19.68 -13.48 24.64
CA ALA A 653 -19.97 -14.75 25.29
C ALA A 653 -21.11 -14.66 26.33
N THR A 654 -21.41 -13.46 26.84
CA THR A 654 -22.54 -13.23 27.77
C THR A 654 -23.88 -13.00 27.05
N LEU A 655 -23.90 -12.87 25.72
CA LEU A 655 -25.11 -12.59 24.95
C LEU A 655 -25.73 -13.87 24.37
N ASP A 656 -27.06 -13.98 24.46
CA ASP A 656 -27.82 -15.05 23.80
C ASP A 656 -27.98 -14.81 22.28
N PRO A 657 -28.34 -15.84 21.48
CA PRO A 657 -28.51 -15.70 20.03
C PRO A 657 -29.54 -14.66 19.59
N ASP A 658 -30.61 -14.44 20.38
CA ASP A 658 -31.65 -13.47 20.05
C ASP A 658 -31.18 -12.03 20.33
N ALA A 659 -30.39 -11.82 21.38
CA ALA A 659 -29.75 -10.56 21.72
C ALA A 659 -28.72 -10.15 20.67
N LEU A 660 -27.93 -11.11 20.16
CA LEU A 660 -27.02 -10.90 19.04
C LEU A 660 -27.78 -10.44 17.78
N ALA A 661 -28.86 -11.13 17.40
CA ALA A 661 -29.67 -10.78 16.24
C ALA A 661 -30.34 -9.39 16.38
N ARG A 662 -30.82 -9.04 17.59
CA ARG A 662 -31.37 -7.70 17.88
C ARG A 662 -30.31 -6.61 17.75
N GLY A 663 -29.11 -6.83 18.29
CA GLY A 663 -28.02 -5.86 18.20
C GLY A 663 -27.52 -5.65 16.77
N HIS A 664 -27.42 -6.72 15.97
CA HIS A 664 -27.14 -6.61 14.53
C HIS A 664 -28.21 -5.77 13.79
N ARG A 665 -29.50 -5.98 14.09
CA ARG A 665 -30.59 -5.20 13.49
C ARG A 665 -30.53 -3.73 13.85
N ALA A 666 -30.22 -3.42 15.11
CA ALA A 666 -30.11 -2.04 15.58
C ALA A 666 -28.93 -1.30 14.91
N LEU A 667 -27.77 -1.96 14.80
CA LEU A 667 -26.60 -1.44 14.07
C LEU A 667 -26.90 -1.21 12.59
N ALA A 668 -27.58 -2.14 11.92
CA ALA A 668 -27.95 -1.99 10.51
C ALA A 668 -28.83 -0.74 10.27
N ARG A 669 -29.87 -0.53 11.09
CA ARG A 669 -30.75 0.65 10.97
C ARG A 669 -30.02 1.97 11.22
N ALA A 670 -29.17 2.02 12.25
CA ALA A 670 -28.39 3.23 12.56
C ALA A 670 -27.41 3.57 11.42
N LEU A 671 -26.80 2.55 10.81
CA LEU A 671 -25.93 2.72 9.64
C LEU A 671 -26.72 3.17 8.40
N GLU A 672 -27.93 2.64 8.18
CA GLU A 672 -28.80 2.98 7.05
C GLU A 672 -29.21 4.45 7.12
N GLN A 673 -29.68 4.92 8.27
CA GLN A 673 -30.01 6.34 8.47
C GLN A 673 -28.81 7.27 8.31
N ALA A 674 -27.65 6.85 8.84
CA ALA A 674 -26.41 7.60 8.69
C ALA A 674 -25.99 7.72 7.21
N PHE A 675 -26.28 6.70 6.41
CA PHE A 675 -25.97 6.64 4.99
C PHE A 675 -26.94 7.46 4.14
N GLU A 676 -28.26 7.32 4.34
CA GLU A 676 -29.30 8.08 3.64
C GLU A 676 -29.21 9.59 3.90
N GLY A 677 -28.77 9.99 5.10
CA GLY A 677 -28.54 11.39 5.45
C GLY A 677 -27.31 12.05 4.79
N GLY A 678 -26.70 11.42 3.77
CA GLY A 678 -25.55 11.94 3.01
C GLY A 678 -24.22 11.92 3.77
N ARG A 679 -24.13 11.20 4.90
CA ARG A 679 -22.97 11.22 5.81
C ARG A 679 -22.25 9.88 5.92
N GLY A 680 -22.67 8.86 5.15
CA GLY A 680 -22.08 7.52 5.14
C GLY A 680 -20.90 7.38 4.17
N SER A 681 -19.99 6.46 4.51
CA SER A 681 -18.81 6.07 3.71
C SER A 681 -19.00 4.71 3.06
N ASP A 682 -18.14 4.33 2.11
CA ASP A 682 -18.16 2.99 1.51
C ASP A 682 -17.86 1.87 2.52
N ALA A 683 -17.16 2.19 3.62
CA ALA A 683 -16.94 1.28 4.74
C ALA A 683 -18.20 1.05 5.60
N ASP A 684 -19.21 1.92 5.47
CA ASP A 684 -20.51 1.76 6.11
C ASP A 684 -21.42 0.84 5.28
N LEU A 685 -21.22 0.73 3.96
CA LEU A 685 -21.91 -0.24 3.12
C LEU A 685 -21.50 -1.69 3.43
N ASP A 686 -20.21 -1.96 3.57
CA ASP A 686 -19.73 -3.31 3.95
C ASP A 686 -20.28 -3.71 5.33
N ALA A 687 -20.38 -2.75 6.24
CA ALA A 687 -20.97 -2.93 7.56
C ALA A 687 -22.46 -3.22 7.51
N LEU A 688 -23.20 -2.49 6.66
CA LEU A 688 -24.61 -2.75 6.41
C LEU A 688 -24.82 -4.17 5.89
N VAL A 689 -24.00 -4.64 4.95
CA VAL A 689 -24.05 -6.03 4.47
C VAL A 689 -23.86 -7.03 5.61
N GLU A 690 -22.84 -6.83 6.45
CA GLU A 690 -22.52 -7.71 7.58
C GLU A 690 -23.64 -7.74 8.63
N HIS A 691 -24.13 -6.57 9.06
CA HIS A 691 -25.12 -6.46 10.12
C HIS A 691 -26.53 -6.83 9.65
N CYS A 692 -26.93 -6.53 8.40
CA CYS A 692 -28.18 -7.05 7.84
C CYS A 692 -28.17 -8.59 7.77
N ARG A 693 -27.04 -9.20 7.39
CA ARG A 693 -26.87 -10.66 7.41
C ARG A 693 -26.99 -11.21 8.84
N GLY A 694 -26.29 -10.61 9.79
CA GLY A 694 -26.33 -11.00 11.21
C GLY A 694 -27.72 -10.85 11.85
N ALA A 695 -28.54 -9.92 11.35
CA ALA A 695 -29.94 -9.75 11.75
C ALA A 695 -30.91 -10.74 11.07
N GLY A 696 -30.45 -11.52 10.07
CA GLY A 696 -31.27 -12.40 9.26
C GLY A 696 -32.05 -11.70 8.13
N GLU A 697 -31.76 -10.43 7.84
CA GLU A 697 -32.45 -9.60 6.84
C GLU A 697 -31.74 -9.68 5.47
N LEU A 698 -31.82 -10.85 4.84
CA LEU A 698 -31.07 -11.18 3.62
C LEU A 698 -31.38 -10.28 2.41
N ASP A 699 -32.62 -9.82 2.26
CA ASP A 699 -33.03 -8.91 1.18
C ASP A 699 -32.35 -7.53 1.28
N ALA A 700 -32.19 -7.01 2.50
CA ALA A 700 -31.43 -5.77 2.74
C ALA A 700 -29.93 -5.98 2.52
N ALA A 701 -29.37 -7.11 3.01
CA ALA A 701 -27.97 -7.46 2.81
C ALA A 701 -27.61 -7.57 1.32
N ALA A 702 -28.49 -8.16 0.50
CA ALA A 702 -28.33 -8.24 -0.95
C ALA A 702 -28.29 -6.84 -1.60
N ARG A 703 -29.25 -5.97 -1.28
CA ARG A 703 -29.29 -4.60 -1.84
C ARG A 703 -28.02 -3.80 -1.55
N TYR A 704 -27.56 -3.81 -0.30
CA TYR A 704 -26.34 -3.07 0.07
C TYR A 704 -25.08 -3.68 -0.52
N ALA A 705 -25.03 -5.01 -0.71
CA ALA A 705 -23.91 -5.65 -1.37
C ALA A 705 -23.81 -5.22 -2.86
N VAL A 706 -24.94 -5.08 -3.55
CA VAL A 706 -24.97 -4.55 -4.92
C VAL A 706 -24.49 -3.11 -4.96
N LEU A 707 -25.03 -2.24 -4.11
CA LEU A 707 -24.62 -0.83 -4.07
C LEU A 707 -23.13 -0.66 -3.73
N ALA A 708 -22.61 -1.47 -2.80
CA ALA A 708 -21.19 -1.53 -2.49
C ALA A 708 -20.35 -1.99 -3.69
N ALA A 709 -20.84 -3.00 -4.43
CA ALA A 709 -20.18 -3.52 -5.62
C ALA A 709 -20.13 -2.47 -6.74
N GLU A 710 -21.23 -1.75 -6.99
CA GLU A 710 -21.31 -0.68 -7.98
C GLU A 710 -20.33 0.46 -7.67
N ARG A 711 -20.25 0.87 -6.40
CA ARG A 711 -19.25 1.87 -5.96
C ARG A 711 -17.83 1.36 -6.10
N ALA A 712 -17.58 0.10 -5.75
CA ALA A 712 -16.28 -0.53 -5.93
C ALA A 712 -15.88 -0.61 -7.42
N ASP A 713 -16.82 -0.92 -8.33
CA ASP A 713 -16.60 -0.97 -9.78
C ASP A 713 -16.33 0.43 -10.35
N ALA A 714 -17.07 1.45 -9.89
CA ALA A 714 -16.84 2.86 -10.24
C ALA A 714 -15.49 3.39 -9.73
N ALA A 715 -15.05 2.91 -8.57
CA ALA A 715 -13.71 3.17 -8.02
C ALA A 715 -12.61 2.29 -8.65
N LEU A 716 -12.95 1.47 -9.66
CA LEU A 716 -12.02 0.59 -10.39
C LEU A 716 -11.34 -0.48 -9.51
N THR A 717 -11.98 -0.84 -8.39
CA THR A 717 -11.56 -1.89 -7.45
C THR A 717 -12.26 -3.22 -7.79
N PHE A 718 -11.99 -3.75 -8.98
CA PHE A 718 -12.75 -4.86 -9.58
C PHE A 718 -12.76 -6.17 -8.76
N ASP A 719 -11.69 -6.49 -8.03
CA ASP A 719 -11.67 -7.67 -7.15
C ASP A 719 -12.65 -7.53 -5.97
N ARG A 720 -12.77 -6.31 -5.42
CA ARG A 720 -13.74 -5.99 -4.37
C ARG A 720 -15.16 -6.02 -4.94
N ALA A 721 -15.38 -5.40 -6.10
CA ALA A 721 -16.67 -5.44 -6.78
C ALA A 721 -17.13 -6.88 -7.06
N ALA A 722 -16.24 -7.74 -7.58
CA ALA A 722 -16.53 -9.16 -7.81
C ALA A 722 -16.84 -9.92 -6.50
N HIS A 723 -16.14 -9.64 -5.40
CA HIS A 723 -16.46 -10.25 -4.11
C HIS A 723 -17.87 -9.86 -3.63
N LEU A 724 -18.23 -8.58 -3.73
CA LEU A 724 -19.51 -8.04 -3.28
C LEU A 724 -20.67 -8.53 -4.16
N TYR A 725 -20.52 -8.58 -5.48
CA TYR A 725 -21.52 -9.20 -6.37
C TYR A 725 -21.72 -10.68 -6.05
N ARG A 726 -20.66 -11.42 -5.71
CA ARG A 726 -20.78 -12.83 -5.30
C ARG A 726 -21.57 -12.98 -4.00
N LEU A 727 -21.37 -12.09 -3.02
CA LEU A 727 -22.18 -12.06 -1.80
C LEU A 727 -23.65 -11.76 -2.12
N ALA A 728 -23.92 -10.78 -2.97
CA ALA A 728 -25.28 -10.45 -3.40
C ALA A 728 -26.00 -11.65 -4.06
N VAL A 729 -25.30 -12.39 -4.95
CA VAL A 729 -25.80 -13.63 -5.55
C VAL A 729 -26.11 -14.68 -4.49
N ALA A 730 -25.23 -14.86 -3.50
CA ALA A 730 -25.45 -15.83 -2.43
C ALA A 730 -26.70 -15.49 -1.59
N PHE A 731 -26.88 -14.22 -1.21
CA PHE A 731 -28.03 -13.78 -0.43
C PHE A 731 -29.35 -13.92 -1.20
N GLU A 732 -29.40 -13.53 -2.47
CA GLU A 732 -30.60 -13.71 -3.31
C GLU A 732 -30.93 -15.19 -3.53
N THR A 733 -29.92 -16.05 -3.67
CA THR A 733 -30.11 -17.51 -3.79
C THR A 733 -30.71 -18.10 -2.51
N GLU A 734 -30.21 -17.69 -1.35
CA GLU A 734 -30.74 -18.12 -0.05
C GLU A 734 -32.17 -17.59 0.19
N LEU A 735 -32.45 -16.35 -0.20
CA LEU A 735 -33.79 -15.76 -0.13
C LEU A 735 -34.79 -16.56 -0.98
N ALA A 736 -34.41 -16.94 -2.20
CA ALA A 736 -35.23 -17.76 -3.09
C ALA A 736 -35.54 -19.14 -2.49
N ALA A 737 -34.57 -19.74 -1.78
CA ALA A 737 -34.77 -21.02 -1.09
C ALA A 737 -35.74 -20.90 0.10
N ARG A 738 -35.74 -19.76 0.81
CA ARG A 738 -36.62 -19.50 1.96
C ARG A 738 -38.04 -19.07 1.59
N ALA A 739 -38.23 -18.48 0.40
CA ALA A 739 -39.53 -17.95 -0.06
C ALA A 739 -39.84 -18.37 -1.52
N PRO A 740 -40.39 -19.58 -1.74
CA PRO A 740 -40.63 -20.14 -3.07
C PRO A 740 -41.54 -19.28 -3.96
N ASP A 741 -42.49 -18.55 -3.38
CA ASP A 741 -43.43 -17.68 -4.10
C ASP A 741 -42.77 -16.47 -4.77
N ARG A 742 -41.54 -16.09 -4.35
CA ARG A 742 -40.75 -14.99 -4.95
C ARG A 742 -39.66 -15.50 -5.92
N SER A 743 -39.65 -16.80 -6.21
CA SER A 743 -38.58 -17.49 -6.95
C SER A 743 -38.33 -16.93 -8.36
N ALA A 744 -39.38 -16.54 -9.09
CA ALA A 744 -39.22 -15.99 -10.45
C ALA A 744 -38.48 -14.64 -10.47
N THR A 745 -38.83 -13.73 -9.55
CA THR A 745 -38.17 -12.41 -9.43
C THR A 745 -36.76 -12.52 -8.88
N ALA A 746 -36.53 -13.41 -7.92
CA ALA A 746 -35.20 -13.69 -7.38
C ALA A 746 -34.28 -14.31 -8.43
N THR A 747 -34.80 -15.19 -9.29
CA THR A 747 -34.04 -15.80 -10.40
C THR A 747 -33.57 -14.74 -11.41
N ALA A 748 -34.45 -13.81 -11.80
CA ALA A 748 -34.09 -12.73 -12.72
C ALA A 748 -33.05 -11.75 -12.13
N ARG A 749 -33.18 -11.38 -10.85
CA ARG A 749 -32.17 -10.57 -10.14
C ARG A 749 -30.83 -11.29 -10.07
N THR A 750 -30.84 -12.56 -9.68
CA THR A 750 -29.62 -13.38 -9.58
C THR A 750 -28.92 -13.52 -10.93
N GLN A 751 -29.67 -13.64 -12.04
CA GLN A 751 -29.11 -13.62 -13.40
C GLN A 751 -28.35 -12.31 -13.67
N GLY A 752 -28.97 -11.15 -13.45
CA GLY A 752 -28.33 -9.85 -13.67
C GLY A 752 -27.06 -9.67 -12.83
N LEU A 753 -27.10 -10.09 -11.57
CA LEU A 753 -25.94 -10.04 -10.67
C LEU A 753 -24.79 -10.95 -11.11
N ARG A 754 -25.09 -12.13 -11.68
CA ARG A 754 -24.06 -13.01 -12.25
C ARG A 754 -23.36 -12.39 -13.45
N VAL A 755 -24.07 -11.60 -14.27
CA VAL A 755 -23.47 -10.88 -15.40
C VAL A 755 -22.53 -9.79 -14.89
N HIS A 756 -22.95 -8.96 -13.94
CA HIS A 756 -22.07 -7.95 -13.34
C HIS A 756 -20.86 -8.57 -12.62
N LEU A 757 -21.07 -9.68 -11.91
CA LEU A 757 -19.97 -10.48 -11.35
C LEU A 757 -18.98 -10.90 -12.43
N ALA A 758 -19.47 -11.47 -13.53
CA ALA A 758 -18.62 -11.92 -14.63
C ALA A 758 -17.84 -10.76 -15.26
N GLU A 759 -18.49 -9.61 -15.49
CA GLU A 759 -17.85 -8.40 -16.04
C GLU A 759 -16.75 -7.86 -15.12
N SER A 760 -17.02 -7.71 -13.82
CA SER A 760 -16.01 -7.29 -12.85
C SER A 760 -14.86 -8.31 -12.76
N LEU A 761 -15.13 -9.62 -12.90
CA LEU A 761 -14.08 -10.65 -12.96
C LEU A 761 -13.22 -10.56 -14.23
N VAL A 762 -13.80 -10.25 -15.40
CA VAL A 762 -13.03 -9.97 -16.63
C VAL A 762 -12.14 -8.75 -16.44
N LYS A 763 -12.69 -7.64 -15.91
CA LYS A 763 -11.92 -6.43 -15.60
C LYS A 763 -10.82 -6.72 -14.57
N ALA A 764 -11.07 -7.64 -13.64
CA ALA A 764 -10.10 -8.15 -12.68
C ALA A 764 -9.13 -9.20 -13.27
N GLY A 765 -9.18 -9.51 -14.57
CA GLY A 765 -8.30 -10.50 -15.20
C GLY A 765 -8.47 -11.93 -14.66
N ARG A 766 -9.59 -12.23 -14.01
CA ARG A 766 -9.95 -13.55 -13.48
C ARG A 766 -10.84 -14.29 -14.49
N GLU A 767 -10.31 -14.46 -15.69
CA GLU A 767 -11.02 -14.97 -16.88
C GLU A 767 -11.69 -16.34 -16.65
N ARG A 768 -11.05 -17.23 -15.86
CA ARG A 768 -11.66 -18.53 -15.50
C ARG A 768 -12.97 -18.34 -14.75
N ASP A 769 -12.92 -17.58 -13.66
CA ASP A 769 -14.07 -17.33 -12.80
C ASP A 769 -15.16 -16.57 -13.55
N ALA A 770 -14.76 -15.60 -14.39
CA ALA A 770 -15.67 -14.89 -15.27
C ALA A 770 -16.40 -15.84 -16.23
N GLY A 771 -15.67 -16.78 -16.82
CA GLY A 771 -16.22 -17.79 -17.71
C GLY A 771 -17.30 -18.65 -17.03
N HIS A 772 -17.05 -19.12 -15.81
CA HIS A 772 -18.04 -19.87 -15.05
C HIS A 772 -19.23 -19.00 -14.63
N ALA A 773 -19.00 -17.74 -14.21
CA ALA A 773 -20.08 -16.82 -13.89
C ALA A 773 -21.00 -16.54 -15.09
N TYR A 774 -20.43 -16.42 -16.31
CA TYR A 774 -21.22 -16.32 -17.54
C TYR A 774 -21.98 -17.61 -17.87
N LEU A 775 -21.45 -18.79 -17.59
CA LEU A 775 -22.18 -20.06 -17.75
C LEU A 775 -23.37 -20.16 -16.80
N GLU A 776 -23.18 -19.77 -15.54
CA GLU A 776 -24.27 -19.71 -14.57
C GLU A 776 -25.33 -18.68 -14.95
N ALA A 777 -24.92 -17.52 -15.48
CA ALA A 777 -25.84 -16.53 -16.03
C ALA A 777 -26.63 -17.14 -17.19
N ALA A 778 -25.95 -17.79 -18.14
CA ALA A 778 -26.58 -18.43 -19.30
C ALA A 778 -27.61 -19.50 -18.92
N ALA A 779 -27.34 -20.28 -17.87
CA ALA A 779 -28.26 -21.32 -17.39
C ALA A 779 -29.56 -20.74 -16.80
N ALA A 780 -29.51 -19.50 -16.31
CA ALA A 780 -30.65 -18.79 -15.73
C ALA A 780 -31.32 -17.80 -16.71
N SER A 781 -30.78 -17.64 -17.92
CA SER A 781 -31.26 -16.70 -18.94
C SER A 781 -32.37 -17.25 -19.82
N ALA A 782 -33.14 -16.35 -20.44
CA ALA A 782 -34.08 -16.68 -21.50
C ALA A 782 -33.37 -17.34 -22.72
N PRO A 783 -34.07 -18.18 -23.52
CA PRO A 783 -33.46 -18.94 -24.63
C PRO A 783 -32.76 -18.10 -25.70
N ASP A 784 -33.11 -16.83 -25.85
CA ASP A 784 -32.56 -15.86 -26.79
C ASP A 784 -31.29 -15.15 -26.28
N GLU A 785 -31.11 -15.04 -24.97
CA GLU A 785 -29.93 -14.45 -24.32
C GLU A 785 -28.87 -15.48 -23.95
N ALA A 786 -29.29 -16.70 -23.56
CA ALA A 786 -28.38 -17.78 -23.14
C ALA A 786 -27.23 -18.10 -24.14
N PRO A 787 -27.44 -18.07 -25.48
CA PRO A 787 -26.34 -18.26 -26.44
C PRO A 787 -25.25 -17.19 -26.33
N TRP A 788 -25.62 -15.93 -26.04
CA TRP A 788 -24.67 -14.82 -25.93
C TRP A 788 -23.75 -14.96 -24.71
N TYR A 789 -24.31 -15.28 -23.54
CA TYR A 789 -23.50 -15.51 -22.35
C TYR A 789 -22.61 -16.76 -22.48
N ARG A 790 -23.08 -17.82 -23.15
CA ARG A 790 -22.24 -18.98 -23.49
C ARG A 790 -21.06 -18.61 -24.41
N GLN A 791 -21.27 -17.71 -25.35
CA GLN A 791 -20.20 -17.17 -26.19
C GLN A 791 -19.18 -16.38 -25.37
N LEU A 792 -19.61 -15.49 -24.47
CA LEU A 792 -18.71 -14.73 -23.59
C LEU A 792 -17.93 -15.68 -22.67
N ALA A 793 -18.60 -16.68 -22.10
CA ALA A 793 -17.96 -17.73 -21.31
C ALA A 793 -16.88 -18.48 -22.10
N ALA A 794 -17.19 -18.88 -23.34
CA ALA A 794 -16.24 -19.58 -24.20
C ALA A 794 -14.97 -18.75 -24.42
N GLY A 795 -15.11 -17.46 -24.70
CA GLY A 795 -13.99 -16.54 -24.87
C GLY A 795 -13.11 -16.45 -23.62
N CYS A 796 -13.72 -16.29 -22.44
CA CYS A 796 -13.01 -16.18 -21.17
C CYS A 796 -12.29 -17.49 -20.81
N LEU A 797 -12.96 -18.64 -20.91
CA LEU A 797 -12.38 -19.95 -20.60
C LEU A 797 -11.22 -20.30 -21.53
N VAL A 798 -11.32 -20.00 -22.82
CA VAL A 798 -10.21 -20.22 -23.77
C VAL A 798 -9.02 -19.31 -23.43
N ARG A 799 -9.24 -18.01 -23.16
CA ARG A 799 -8.16 -17.09 -22.73
C ARG A 799 -7.51 -17.51 -21.41
N ALA A 800 -8.29 -18.06 -20.48
CA ALA A 800 -7.79 -18.59 -19.20
C ALA A 800 -6.98 -19.89 -19.34
N GLY A 801 -7.04 -20.57 -20.49
CA GLY A 801 -6.40 -21.87 -20.73
C GLY A 801 -7.25 -23.08 -20.35
N GLU A 802 -8.54 -22.91 -20.07
CA GLU A 802 -9.50 -24.00 -19.80
C GLU A 802 -10.04 -24.61 -21.11
N LEU A 803 -9.14 -25.17 -21.91
CA LEU A 803 -9.48 -25.66 -23.26
C LEU A 803 -10.51 -26.78 -23.28
N GLY A 804 -10.55 -27.63 -22.25
CA GLY A 804 -11.47 -28.76 -22.16
C GLY A 804 -12.94 -28.33 -22.15
N GLU A 805 -13.23 -27.21 -21.49
CA GLU A 805 -14.57 -26.63 -21.39
C GLU A 805 -14.78 -25.53 -22.45
N GLY A 806 -13.78 -24.69 -22.69
CA GLY A 806 -13.88 -23.52 -23.56
C GLY A 806 -13.95 -23.83 -25.05
N LEU A 807 -13.18 -24.79 -25.57
CA LEU A 807 -13.17 -25.09 -27.01
C LEU A 807 -14.50 -25.67 -27.52
N PRO A 808 -15.14 -26.65 -26.85
CA PRO A 808 -16.45 -27.13 -27.26
C PRO A 808 -17.51 -26.03 -27.28
N LEU A 809 -17.49 -25.12 -26.30
CA LEU A 809 -18.41 -23.98 -26.25
C LEU A 809 -18.16 -22.97 -27.38
N LEU A 810 -16.89 -22.69 -27.68
CA LEU A 810 -16.53 -21.81 -28.80
C LEU A 810 -16.94 -22.42 -30.14
N ASP A 811 -16.73 -23.72 -30.34
CA ASP A 811 -17.11 -24.42 -31.56
C ASP A 811 -18.62 -24.44 -31.75
N ALA A 812 -19.38 -24.66 -30.68
CA ALA A 812 -20.84 -24.57 -30.70
C ALA A 812 -21.32 -23.15 -31.04
N ALA A 813 -20.77 -22.12 -30.40
CA ALA A 813 -21.14 -20.72 -30.67
C ALA A 813 -20.83 -20.31 -32.12
N LEU A 814 -19.69 -20.74 -32.67
CA LEU A 814 -19.33 -20.51 -34.07
C LEU A 814 -20.31 -21.22 -35.03
N ALA A 815 -20.68 -22.46 -34.73
CA ALA A 815 -21.64 -23.22 -35.53
C ALA A 815 -23.04 -22.55 -35.52
N ASP A 816 -23.51 -22.12 -34.35
CA ASP A 816 -24.80 -21.41 -34.18
C ASP A 816 -24.82 -20.08 -34.94
N ALA A 817 -23.68 -19.39 -35.04
CA ALA A 817 -23.52 -18.17 -35.84
C ALA A 817 -23.40 -18.41 -37.35
N GLY A 818 -23.44 -19.68 -37.80
CA GLY A 818 -23.26 -20.08 -39.20
C GLY A 818 -21.82 -19.96 -39.71
N LEU A 819 -20.84 -19.94 -38.80
CA LEU A 819 -19.42 -19.85 -39.12
C LEU A 819 -18.79 -21.24 -39.12
N SER A 820 -17.94 -21.51 -40.11
CA SER A 820 -17.36 -22.84 -40.29
C SER A 820 -16.14 -23.04 -39.41
N VAL A 821 -16.18 -24.06 -38.54
CA VAL A 821 -15.10 -24.38 -37.60
C VAL A 821 -14.06 -25.32 -38.25
N PRO A 822 -12.76 -24.95 -38.28
CA PRO A 822 -11.72 -25.85 -38.78
C PRO A 822 -11.51 -27.08 -37.89
N ARG A 823 -11.36 -28.26 -38.47
CA ARG A 823 -11.18 -29.53 -37.72
C ARG A 823 -9.74 -29.76 -37.25
N GLY A 824 -8.77 -29.08 -37.84
CA GLY A 824 -7.34 -29.16 -37.52
C GLY A 824 -6.49 -28.07 -38.18
N ALA A 825 -5.18 -28.06 -37.92
CA ALA A 825 -4.30 -26.96 -38.33
C ALA A 825 -4.20 -26.75 -39.85
N LEU A 826 -4.06 -27.81 -40.64
CA LEU A 826 -3.99 -27.71 -42.10
C LEU A 826 -5.30 -27.20 -42.72
N ASP A 827 -6.43 -27.66 -42.20
CA ASP A 827 -7.76 -27.18 -42.58
C ASP A 827 -7.93 -25.69 -42.24
N ALA A 828 -7.45 -25.27 -41.06
CA ALA A 828 -7.48 -23.87 -40.64
C ALA A 828 -6.66 -22.97 -41.58
N TRP A 829 -5.44 -23.37 -41.95
CA TRP A 829 -4.60 -22.63 -42.90
C TRP A 829 -5.19 -22.58 -44.31
N GLY A 830 -5.78 -23.68 -44.80
CA GLY A 830 -6.45 -23.71 -46.10
C GLY A 830 -7.67 -22.77 -46.14
N ARG A 831 -8.47 -22.77 -45.08
CA ARG A 831 -9.63 -21.87 -44.94
C ARG A 831 -9.23 -20.42 -44.77
N TRP A 832 -8.18 -20.14 -44.00
CA TRP A 832 -7.59 -18.81 -43.91
C TRP A 832 -7.17 -18.31 -45.30
N ALA A 833 -6.42 -19.11 -46.07
CA ALA A 833 -6.01 -18.72 -47.42
C ALA A 833 -7.20 -18.43 -48.34
N ALA A 834 -8.27 -19.24 -48.28
CA ALA A 834 -9.49 -19.03 -49.05
C ALA A 834 -10.22 -17.72 -48.66
N VAL A 835 -10.34 -17.43 -47.36
CA VAL A 835 -10.95 -16.19 -46.87
C VAL A 835 -10.10 -14.97 -47.26
N SER A 836 -8.78 -15.04 -47.10
CA SER A 836 -7.85 -13.95 -47.46
C SER A 836 -7.84 -13.66 -48.96
N ALA A 837 -7.92 -14.70 -49.80
CA ALA A 837 -8.06 -14.55 -51.24
C ALA A 837 -9.40 -13.87 -51.60
N ARG A 838 -10.49 -14.27 -50.94
CA ARG A 838 -11.81 -13.66 -51.12
C ARG A 838 -11.83 -12.19 -50.72
N ILE A 839 -11.25 -11.82 -49.57
CA ILE A 839 -11.11 -10.42 -49.14
C ILE A 839 -10.36 -9.62 -50.21
N THR A 840 -9.27 -10.17 -50.74
CA THR A 840 -8.47 -9.49 -51.77
C THR A 840 -9.28 -9.24 -53.05
N VAL A 841 -10.07 -10.23 -53.49
CA VAL A 841 -10.95 -10.10 -54.67
C VAL A 841 -12.09 -9.11 -54.41
N GLU A 842 -12.76 -9.20 -53.26
CA GLU A 842 -13.86 -8.28 -52.89
C GLU A 842 -13.37 -6.83 -52.77
N SER A 843 -12.16 -6.62 -52.23
CA SER A 843 -11.50 -5.32 -52.16
C SER A 843 -11.19 -4.76 -53.56
N ALA A 844 -10.68 -5.59 -54.47
CA ALA A 844 -10.39 -5.18 -55.84
C ALA A 844 -11.67 -4.83 -56.64
N LEU A 845 -12.79 -5.48 -56.32
CA LEU A 845 -14.10 -5.23 -56.92
C LEU A 845 -14.88 -4.09 -56.25
N GLY A 846 -14.30 -3.40 -55.25
CA GLY A 846 -14.97 -2.31 -54.54
C GLY A 846 -16.22 -2.74 -53.76
N ARG A 847 -16.29 -4.00 -53.31
CA ARG A 847 -17.48 -4.58 -52.63
C ARG A 847 -17.54 -4.33 -51.12
N HIS A 848 -16.57 -3.61 -50.55
CA HIS A 848 -16.53 -3.29 -49.13
C HIS A 848 -17.13 -1.92 -48.85
N ALA A 849 -17.73 -1.76 -47.68
CA ALA A 849 -18.24 -0.48 -47.23
C ALA A 849 -17.08 0.53 -47.09
N THR A 850 -17.37 1.80 -47.34
CA THR A 850 -16.42 2.88 -47.03
C THR A 850 -16.16 2.90 -45.52
N PRO A 851 -14.90 3.02 -45.05
CA PRO A 851 -14.59 3.08 -43.62
C PRO A 851 -15.07 4.40 -43.00
N SER A 852 -16.36 4.49 -42.73
CA SER A 852 -17.04 5.70 -42.22
C SER A 852 -18.27 5.38 -41.37
N ALA A 853 -18.56 4.10 -41.10
CA ALA A 853 -19.72 3.71 -40.32
C ALA A 853 -19.44 3.84 -38.82
N ASP A 854 -20.42 4.34 -38.07
CA ASP A 854 -20.40 4.39 -36.61
C ASP A 854 -20.74 3.00 -36.05
N GLU A 855 -20.02 2.56 -35.02
CA GLU A 855 -20.25 1.28 -34.35
C GLU A 855 -21.68 1.16 -33.79
N ALA A 856 -22.27 2.27 -33.34
CA ALA A 856 -23.65 2.30 -32.84
C ALA A 856 -24.71 1.98 -33.91
N SER A 857 -24.36 2.08 -35.20
CA SER A 857 -25.26 1.83 -36.32
C SER A 857 -25.38 0.35 -36.71
N LEU A 858 -24.57 -0.53 -36.12
CA LEU A 858 -24.58 -1.96 -36.43
C LEU A 858 -25.79 -2.69 -35.86
N ASP A 859 -26.41 -3.55 -36.66
CA ASP A 859 -27.42 -4.47 -36.14
C ASP A 859 -26.80 -5.47 -35.15
N VAL A 860 -27.61 -5.89 -34.17
CA VAL A 860 -27.17 -6.75 -33.07
C VAL A 860 -26.57 -8.07 -33.57
N ARG A 861 -27.08 -8.67 -34.65
CA ARG A 861 -26.59 -9.95 -35.17
C ARG A 861 -25.21 -9.80 -35.80
N THR A 862 -25.00 -8.77 -36.61
CA THR A 862 -23.69 -8.48 -37.21
C THR A 862 -22.65 -8.16 -36.15
N ARG A 863 -22.98 -7.31 -35.16
CA ARG A 863 -22.08 -7.00 -34.03
C ARG A 863 -21.65 -8.26 -33.29
N ARG A 864 -22.61 -9.11 -32.89
CA ARG A 864 -22.33 -10.38 -32.19
C ARG A 864 -21.42 -11.32 -33.00
N ARG A 865 -21.59 -11.41 -34.32
CA ARG A 865 -20.73 -12.21 -35.21
C ARG A 865 -19.29 -11.69 -35.24
N ILE A 866 -19.11 -10.37 -35.35
CA ILE A 866 -17.76 -9.76 -35.36
C ILE A 866 -17.07 -10.00 -34.01
N ASP A 867 -17.81 -9.82 -32.90
CA ASP A 867 -17.30 -10.05 -31.54
C ASP A 867 -16.96 -11.52 -31.28
N LEU A 868 -17.75 -12.46 -31.82
CA LEU A 868 -17.47 -13.90 -31.74
C LEU A 868 -16.15 -14.25 -32.44
N CYS A 869 -15.98 -13.75 -33.67
CA CYS A 869 -14.73 -13.95 -34.41
C CYS A 869 -13.55 -13.34 -33.66
N TRP A 870 -13.74 -12.15 -33.06
CA TRP A 870 -12.71 -11.47 -32.28
C TRP A 870 -12.30 -12.24 -31.02
N ALA A 871 -13.28 -12.66 -30.22
CA ALA A 871 -13.06 -13.44 -29.00
C ALA A 871 -12.33 -14.75 -29.29
N GLY A 872 -12.73 -15.46 -30.34
CA GLY A 872 -12.04 -16.68 -30.78
C GLY A 872 -10.65 -16.42 -31.35
N THR A 873 -10.43 -15.28 -32.01
CA THR A 873 -9.10 -14.85 -32.48
C THR A 873 -8.15 -14.69 -31.30
N LEU A 874 -8.50 -13.85 -30.33
CA LEU A 874 -7.66 -13.58 -29.15
C LEU A 874 -7.44 -14.86 -28.33
N GLY A 875 -8.50 -15.65 -28.08
CA GLY A 875 -8.39 -16.89 -27.32
C GLY A 875 -7.46 -17.93 -27.96
N LEU A 876 -7.45 -18.05 -29.29
CA LEU A 876 -6.72 -19.12 -29.98
C LEU A 876 -5.35 -18.70 -30.53
N LEU A 877 -5.08 -17.40 -30.71
CA LEU A 877 -3.83 -16.93 -31.34
C LEU A 877 -2.58 -17.42 -30.58
N GLY A 878 -2.66 -17.48 -29.25
CA GLY A 878 -1.59 -17.97 -28.37
C GLY A 878 -1.53 -19.48 -28.16
N ILE A 879 -2.52 -20.23 -28.66
CA ILE A 879 -2.73 -21.65 -28.34
C ILE A 879 -2.73 -22.48 -29.63
N GLU A 880 -3.75 -22.30 -30.46
CA GLU A 880 -3.92 -22.93 -31.77
C GLU A 880 -3.82 -21.88 -32.88
N PHE A 881 -2.59 -21.38 -33.09
CA PHE A 881 -2.29 -20.23 -33.96
C PHE A 881 -3.05 -20.22 -35.29
N GLY A 882 -3.08 -21.36 -36.01
CA GLY A 882 -3.75 -21.47 -37.31
C GLY A 882 -5.27 -21.22 -37.26
N ARG A 883 -5.95 -21.64 -36.19
CA ARG A 883 -7.38 -21.34 -35.99
C ARG A 883 -7.60 -19.89 -35.59
N GLY A 884 -6.72 -19.36 -34.73
CA GLY A 884 -6.75 -17.94 -34.34
C GLY A 884 -6.67 -17.01 -35.56
N VAL A 885 -5.70 -17.22 -36.46
CA VAL A 885 -5.57 -16.37 -37.66
C VAL A 885 -6.72 -16.55 -38.65
N HIS A 886 -7.32 -17.74 -38.74
CA HIS A 886 -8.51 -17.99 -39.55
C HIS A 886 -9.72 -17.21 -39.03
N LEU A 887 -9.98 -17.26 -37.72
CA LEU A 887 -11.05 -16.47 -37.09
C LEU A 887 -10.76 -14.97 -37.23
N GLY A 888 -9.49 -14.55 -37.19
CA GLY A 888 -9.09 -13.18 -37.45
C GLY A 888 -9.38 -12.73 -38.88
N ALA A 889 -9.29 -13.64 -39.85
CA ALA A 889 -9.64 -13.34 -41.25
C ALA A 889 -11.15 -13.25 -41.44
N LEU A 890 -11.92 -14.09 -40.74
CA LEU A 890 -13.39 -13.95 -40.69
C LEU A 890 -13.79 -12.62 -40.05
N HIS A 891 -13.19 -12.28 -38.90
CA HIS A 891 -13.38 -10.97 -38.26
C HIS A 891 -13.13 -9.82 -39.23
N LEU A 892 -11.98 -9.82 -39.93
CA LEU A 892 -11.67 -8.77 -40.90
C LEU A 892 -12.70 -8.70 -42.03
N ARG A 893 -13.15 -9.84 -42.57
CA ARG A 893 -14.16 -9.85 -43.64
C ARG A 893 -15.49 -9.26 -43.19
N GLU A 894 -15.98 -9.66 -42.01
CA GLU A 894 -17.23 -9.11 -41.46
C GLU A 894 -17.07 -7.63 -41.10
N ALA A 895 -15.91 -7.22 -40.58
CA ALA A 895 -15.60 -5.81 -40.30
C ALA A 895 -15.57 -4.96 -41.59
N LEU A 896 -14.97 -5.46 -42.67
CA LEU A 896 -14.95 -4.80 -43.98
C LEU A 896 -16.35 -4.66 -44.60
N ALA A 897 -17.23 -5.63 -44.35
CA ALA A 897 -18.64 -5.51 -44.74
C ALA A 897 -19.38 -4.46 -43.92
N SER A 898 -19.03 -4.31 -42.64
CA SER A 898 -19.67 -3.36 -41.71
C SER A 898 -19.22 -1.90 -41.89
N GLY A 899 -18.00 -1.66 -42.39
CA GLY A 899 -17.47 -0.31 -42.61
C GLY A 899 -16.96 0.41 -41.35
N VAL A 900 -16.87 -0.28 -40.20
CA VAL A 900 -16.38 0.29 -38.92
C VAL A 900 -14.84 0.33 -38.90
N PRO A 901 -14.19 1.51 -38.97
CA PRO A 901 -12.74 1.63 -39.15
C PRO A 901 -11.89 0.95 -38.07
N GLU A 902 -12.31 1.00 -36.82
CA GLU A 902 -11.63 0.45 -35.65
C GLU A 902 -11.52 -1.08 -35.78
N ARG A 903 -12.66 -1.73 -36.06
CA ARG A 903 -12.75 -3.19 -36.24
C ARG A 903 -11.98 -3.65 -37.48
N ILE A 904 -12.00 -2.88 -38.57
CA ILE A 904 -11.20 -3.16 -39.77
C ILE A 904 -9.71 -3.06 -39.46
N GLY A 905 -9.29 -2.02 -38.74
CA GLY A 905 -7.91 -1.81 -38.31
C GLY A 905 -7.37 -2.97 -37.48
N ARG A 906 -8.13 -3.40 -36.47
CA ARG A 906 -7.81 -4.58 -35.63
C ARG A 906 -7.68 -5.86 -36.46
N GLY A 907 -8.61 -6.10 -37.38
CA GLY A 907 -8.55 -7.22 -38.30
C GLY A 907 -7.27 -7.23 -39.15
N TYR A 908 -6.88 -6.08 -39.72
CA TYR A 908 -5.64 -5.98 -40.48
C TYR A 908 -4.40 -6.21 -39.62
N ALA A 909 -4.36 -5.73 -38.37
CA ALA A 909 -3.24 -5.98 -37.46
C ALA A 909 -3.03 -7.48 -37.20
N ILE A 910 -4.09 -8.27 -37.04
CA ILE A 910 -3.97 -9.74 -36.92
C ILE A 910 -3.55 -10.37 -38.25
N GLN A 911 -4.02 -9.86 -39.38
CA GLN A 911 -3.63 -10.41 -40.68
C GLN A 911 -2.19 -10.10 -41.06
N SER A 912 -1.60 -8.97 -40.63
CA SER A 912 -0.16 -8.74 -40.82
C SER A 912 0.64 -9.83 -40.11
N LEU A 913 0.30 -10.14 -38.86
CA LEU A 913 0.90 -11.23 -38.09
C LEU A 913 0.74 -12.61 -38.78
N ALA A 914 -0.43 -12.89 -39.33
CA ALA A 914 -0.68 -14.14 -40.07
C ALA A 914 0.24 -14.28 -41.30
N HIS A 915 0.59 -13.17 -41.95
CA HIS A 915 1.53 -13.16 -43.06
C HIS A 915 3.00 -13.20 -42.59
N SER A 916 3.36 -12.59 -41.46
CA SER A 916 4.75 -12.55 -41.00
C SER A 916 5.30 -13.93 -40.61
N VAL A 917 4.47 -14.84 -40.10
CA VAL A 917 4.89 -16.22 -39.78
C VAL A 917 5.26 -17.08 -40.99
N LEU A 918 4.91 -16.65 -42.20
CA LEU A 918 5.32 -17.30 -43.45
C LEU A 918 6.78 -16.99 -43.82
N GLY A 919 7.52 -16.34 -42.91
CA GLY A 919 8.93 -16.00 -43.11
C GLY A 919 9.11 -14.92 -44.17
N ARG A 920 10.25 -14.95 -44.87
CA ARG A 920 10.58 -13.96 -45.91
C ARG A 920 9.52 -13.82 -47.00
N ARG A 921 8.80 -14.91 -47.33
CA ARG A 921 7.77 -14.91 -48.39
C ARG A 921 6.57 -14.04 -48.04
N GLY A 922 6.29 -13.86 -46.75
CA GLY A 922 5.16 -13.07 -46.27
C GLY A 922 5.51 -11.63 -45.93
N GLU A 923 6.80 -11.26 -45.89
CA GLU A 923 7.27 -9.99 -45.34
C GLU A 923 6.69 -8.76 -46.04
N ALA A 924 6.77 -8.70 -47.37
CA ALA A 924 6.26 -7.57 -48.14
C ALA A 924 4.74 -7.39 -47.95
N ARG A 925 4.00 -8.49 -47.95
CA ARG A 925 2.54 -8.47 -47.76
C ARG A 925 2.17 -8.09 -46.33
N SER A 926 2.87 -8.65 -45.34
CA SER A 926 2.73 -8.32 -43.92
C SER A 926 2.94 -6.82 -43.68
N THR A 927 4.03 -6.27 -44.22
CA THR A 927 4.38 -4.84 -44.07
C THR A 927 3.32 -3.93 -44.70
N ALA A 928 2.82 -4.28 -45.89
CA ALA A 928 1.76 -3.53 -46.55
C ALA A 928 0.45 -3.54 -45.74
N ILE A 929 0.08 -4.69 -45.17
CA ILE A 929 -1.11 -4.83 -44.33
C ILE A 929 -0.95 -4.08 -43.00
N ALA A 930 0.22 -4.20 -42.34
CA ALA A 930 0.51 -3.52 -41.08
C ALA A 930 0.41 -1.99 -41.22
N ARG A 931 0.95 -1.43 -42.31
CA ARG A 931 0.82 0.00 -42.62
C ARG A 931 -0.66 0.39 -42.74
N ARG A 932 -1.47 -0.43 -43.41
CA ARG A 932 -2.90 -0.15 -43.55
C ARG A 932 -3.65 -0.23 -42.22
N ALA A 933 -3.32 -1.19 -41.37
CA ALA A 933 -3.86 -1.29 -40.02
C ALA A 933 -3.58 0.00 -39.23
N ARG A 934 -2.31 0.40 -39.17
CA ARG A 934 -1.85 1.59 -38.43
C ARG A 934 -2.43 2.89 -38.96
N GLU A 935 -2.59 3.02 -40.29
CA GLU A 935 -3.27 4.16 -40.91
C GLU A 935 -4.74 4.26 -40.47
N LEU A 936 -5.45 3.14 -40.33
CA LEU A 936 -6.86 3.13 -39.96
C LEU A 936 -7.06 3.39 -38.47
N THR A 937 -6.32 2.67 -37.61
CA THR A 937 -6.46 2.79 -36.15
C THR A 937 -6.03 4.17 -35.65
N THR A 938 -4.98 4.75 -36.23
CA THR A 938 -4.56 6.12 -35.87
C THR A 938 -5.58 7.16 -36.31
N ARG A 939 -6.17 7.01 -37.51
CA ARG A 939 -7.18 7.96 -38.01
C ARG A 939 -8.50 7.90 -37.23
N SER A 940 -8.87 6.72 -36.73
CA SER A 940 -10.08 6.54 -35.93
C SER A 940 -9.89 6.84 -34.43
N GLY A 941 -8.66 7.10 -33.97
CA GLY A 941 -8.38 7.28 -32.54
C GLY A 941 -8.52 6.01 -31.71
N ASP A 942 -8.44 4.82 -32.33
CA ASP A 942 -8.55 3.53 -31.64
C ASP A 942 -7.23 3.19 -30.93
N ALA A 943 -7.08 3.65 -29.70
CA ALA A 943 -5.90 3.41 -28.86
C ALA A 943 -5.57 1.91 -28.74
N TYR A 944 -6.59 1.07 -28.56
CA TYR A 944 -6.43 -0.39 -28.52
C TYR A 944 -5.90 -0.93 -29.85
N GLY A 945 -6.45 -0.49 -30.98
CA GLY A 945 -6.00 -0.87 -32.30
C GLY A 945 -4.55 -0.44 -32.59
N VAL A 946 -4.14 0.73 -32.11
CA VAL A 946 -2.74 1.21 -32.22
C VAL A 946 -1.80 0.33 -31.39
N ALA A 947 -2.15 0.03 -30.13
CA ALA A 947 -1.36 -0.87 -29.28
C ALA A 947 -1.26 -2.28 -29.87
N LEU A 948 -2.34 -2.78 -30.47
CA LEU A 948 -2.35 -4.06 -31.18
C LEU A 948 -1.43 -4.06 -32.42
N CYS A 949 -1.34 -2.95 -33.15
CA CYS A 949 -0.38 -2.81 -34.25
C CYS A 949 1.07 -2.93 -33.74
N ASP A 950 1.39 -2.35 -32.59
CA ASP A 950 2.74 -2.47 -32.01
C ASP A 950 3.08 -3.90 -31.59
N LEU A 951 2.12 -4.62 -30.99
CA LEU A 951 2.27 -6.05 -30.69
C LEU A 951 2.50 -6.87 -31.98
N ALA A 952 1.71 -6.62 -33.02
CA ALA A 952 1.84 -7.30 -34.31
C ALA A 952 3.19 -7.01 -34.98
N ASP A 953 3.64 -5.76 -34.95
CA ASP A 953 4.93 -5.33 -35.49
C ASP A 953 6.09 -5.94 -34.71
N GLY A 954 6.00 -5.96 -33.37
CA GLY A 954 6.99 -6.58 -32.50
C GLY A 954 7.16 -8.08 -32.72
N LEU A 955 6.04 -8.82 -32.76
CA LEU A 955 6.04 -10.25 -33.10
C LEU A 955 6.58 -10.51 -34.51
N SER A 956 6.20 -9.68 -35.49
CA SER A 956 6.66 -9.83 -36.88
C SER A 956 8.16 -9.59 -37.01
N ALA A 957 8.68 -8.54 -36.37
CA ALA A 957 10.11 -8.28 -36.30
C ALA A 957 10.88 -9.45 -35.66
N GLY A 958 10.32 -10.05 -34.59
CA GLY A 958 10.87 -11.26 -33.98
C GLY A 958 10.90 -12.46 -34.94
N PHE A 959 9.84 -12.69 -35.71
CA PHE A 959 9.81 -13.75 -36.73
C PHE A 959 10.83 -13.55 -37.85
N TRP A 960 11.24 -12.31 -38.12
CA TRP A 960 12.27 -11.97 -39.09
C TRP A 960 13.67 -11.77 -38.47
N GLY A 961 13.85 -12.12 -37.20
CA GLY A 961 15.15 -12.02 -36.51
C GLY A 961 15.62 -10.59 -36.25
N ARG A 962 14.73 -9.59 -36.32
CA ARG A 962 15.03 -8.17 -36.05
C ARG A 962 14.77 -7.86 -34.58
N TRP A 963 15.56 -8.48 -33.70
CA TRP A 963 15.32 -8.46 -32.26
C TRP A 963 15.27 -7.05 -31.62
N PRO A 964 16.10 -6.07 -32.01
CA PRO A 964 15.98 -4.71 -31.46
C PRO A 964 14.68 -4.02 -31.84
N GLN A 965 14.27 -4.12 -33.11
CA GLN A 965 12.99 -3.57 -33.57
C GLN A 965 11.81 -4.27 -32.88
N ALA A 966 11.93 -5.58 -32.66
CA ALA A 966 10.95 -6.34 -31.88
C ALA A 966 10.85 -5.80 -30.45
N MET A 967 11.99 -5.56 -29.80
CA MET A 967 12.07 -5.03 -28.44
C MET A 967 11.36 -3.67 -28.33
N ASP A 968 11.69 -2.74 -29.24
CA ASP A 968 11.15 -1.38 -29.22
C ASP A 968 9.63 -1.37 -29.45
N ALA A 969 9.15 -2.12 -30.44
CA ALA A 969 7.72 -2.23 -30.74
C ALA A 969 6.95 -2.91 -29.60
N LEU A 970 7.47 -3.98 -29.01
CA LEU A 970 6.83 -4.65 -27.88
C LEU A 970 6.80 -3.76 -26.64
N ALA A 971 7.86 -2.99 -26.37
CA ALA A 971 7.89 -2.02 -25.27
C ALA A 971 6.84 -0.90 -25.48
N ALA A 972 6.75 -0.35 -26.70
CA ALA A 972 5.74 0.65 -27.05
C ALA A 972 4.31 0.11 -26.91
N GLY A 973 4.04 -1.09 -27.44
CA GLY A 973 2.74 -1.75 -27.32
C GLY A 973 2.35 -2.01 -25.87
N MET A 974 3.30 -2.49 -25.05
CA MET A 974 3.11 -2.69 -23.62
C MET A 974 2.73 -1.39 -22.91
N GLN A 975 3.44 -0.30 -23.21
CA GLN A 975 3.17 1.00 -22.63
C GLN A 975 1.78 1.48 -23.01
N ARG A 976 1.38 1.40 -24.28
CA ARG A 976 0.05 1.84 -24.74
C ARG A 976 -1.08 0.98 -24.17
N PHE A 977 -0.95 -0.35 -24.17
CA PHE A 977 -1.96 -1.22 -23.54
C PHE A 977 -2.20 -0.84 -22.07
N ARG A 978 -1.14 -0.48 -21.35
CA ARG A 978 -1.22 -0.07 -19.95
C ARG A 978 -1.72 1.37 -19.76
N ALA A 979 -1.31 2.27 -20.65
CA ALA A 979 -1.52 3.71 -20.54
C ALA A 979 -2.75 4.22 -21.31
N GLU A 980 -3.43 3.38 -22.08
CA GLU A 980 -4.56 3.82 -22.92
C GLU A 980 -5.73 2.84 -22.92
N CYS A 981 -5.57 1.60 -22.41
CA CYS A 981 -6.57 0.54 -22.52
C CYS A 981 -6.96 -0.05 -21.15
N ALA A 982 -8.20 -0.55 -21.04
CA ALA A 982 -8.70 -1.30 -19.89
C ALA A 982 -9.11 -2.73 -20.30
N GLY A 983 -9.03 -3.70 -19.39
CA GLY A 983 -9.44 -5.08 -19.66
C GLY A 983 -8.51 -5.89 -20.60
N VAL A 984 -7.30 -5.40 -20.87
CA VAL A 984 -6.36 -5.96 -21.86
C VAL A 984 -5.32 -6.93 -21.26
N SER A 985 -5.75 -7.71 -20.26
CA SER A 985 -4.84 -8.57 -19.49
C SER A 985 -4.15 -9.63 -20.35
N TRP A 986 -4.86 -10.18 -21.34
CA TRP A 986 -4.34 -11.17 -22.27
C TRP A 986 -3.32 -10.56 -23.25
N GLU A 987 -3.61 -9.37 -23.79
CA GLU A 987 -2.73 -8.66 -24.73
C GLU A 987 -1.42 -8.25 -24.04
N ILE A 988 -1.50 -7.78 -22.80
CA ILE A 988 -0.33 -7.50 -21.97
C ILE A 988 0.48 -8.79 -21.76
N ALA A 989 -0.17 -9.88 -21.34
CA ALA A 989 0.52 -11.16 -21.13
C ALA A 989 1.18 -11.68 -22.42
N LYS A 990 0.52 -11.52 -23.58
CA LYS A 990 1.09 -11.94 -24.86
C LYS A 990 2.26 -11.06 -25.30
N THR A 991 2.17 -9.75 -25.06
CA THR A 991 3.27 -8.80 -25.30
C THR A 991 4.46 -9.14 -24.40
N GLN A 992 4.20 -9.51 -23.14
CA GLN A 992 5.24 -9.93 -22.17
C GLN A 992 5.91 -11.23 -22.59
N ASP A 993 5.15 -12.24 -23.02
CA ASP A 993 5.70 -13.47 -23.59
C ASP A 993 6.67 -13.14 -24.73
N ALA A 994 6.22 -12.40 -25.74
CA ALA A 994 7.06 -12.00 -26.87
C ALA A 994 8.30 -11.18 -26.45
N PHE A 995 8.18 -10.34 -25.42
CA PHE A 995 9.27 -9.56 -24.86
C PHE A 995 10.33 -10.46 -24.20
N LEU A 996 9.91 -11.45 -23.41
CA LEU A 996 10.81 -12.43 -22.79
C LEU A 996 11.55 -13.27 -23.84
N TRP A 997 10.86 -13.67 -24.91
CA TRP A 997 11.49 -14.31 -26.06
C TRP A 997 12.59 -13.43 -26.67
N THR A 998 12.29 -12.15 -26.87
CA THR A 998 13.24 -11.19 -27.47
C THR A 998 14.46 -10.97 -26.57
N LEU A 999 14.28 -10.85 -25.24
CA LEU A 999 15.38 -10.77 -24.27
C LEU A 999 16.31 -12.00 -24.34
N ALA A 1000 15.73 -13.19 -24.43
CA ALA A 1000 16.49 -14.43 -24.53
C ALA A 1000 17.37 -14.46 -25.80
N TYR A 1001 16.84 -14.06 -26.96
CA TYR A 1001 17.60 -14.05 -28.21
C TYR A 1001 18.65 -12.93 -28.28
N LEU A 1002 18.40 -11.77 -27.70
CA LEU A 1002 19.41 -10.71 -27.53
C LEU A 1002 20.52 -11.10 -26.55
N GLY A 1003 20.31 -12.13 -25.72
CA GLY A 1003 21.25 -12.55 -24.69
C GLY A 1003 21.20 -11.69 -23.42
N ARG A 1004 20.10 -10.97 -23.18
CA ARG A 1004 19.87 -10.12 -21.99
C ARG A 1004 19.31 -10.95 -20.82
N LEU A 1005 20.07 -11.99 -20.42
CA LEU A 1005 19.59 -13.00 -19.46
C LEU A 1005 19.42 -12.46 -18.02
N ARG A 1006 20.20 -11.46 -17.62
CA ARG A 1006 20.00 -10.76 -16.34
C ARG A 1006 18.61 -10.15 -16.22
N GLU A 1007 18.16 -9.46 -17.27
CA GLU A 1007 16.82 -8.85 -17.30
C GLU A 1007 15.73 -9.91 -17.39
N LEU A 1008 15.95 -10.97 -18.17
CA LEU A 1008 15.05 -12.12 -18.20
C LEU A 1008 14.81 -12.68 -16.78
N ARG A 1009 15.88 -12.85 -16.00
CA ARG A 1009 15.82 -13.33 -14.61
C ARG A 1009 15.10 -12.36 -13.66
N GLN A 1010 15.14 -11.06 -13.93
CA GLN A 1010 14.41 -10.05 -13.14
C GLN A 1010 12.91 -10.06 -13.45
N HIS A 1011 12.52 -10.35 -14.69
CA HIS A 1011 11.13 -10.28 -15.12
C HIS A 1011 10.35 -11.57 -14.86
N VAL A 1012 10.93 -12.74 -15.15
CA VAL A 1012 10.20 -14.03 -15.15
C VAL A 1012 9.52 -14.34 -13.81
N PRO A 1013 10.17 -14.27 -12.64
CA PRO A 1013 9.53 -14.65 -11.37
C PRO A 1013 8.32 -13.77 -11.02
N ALA A 1014 8.41 -12.47 -11.30
CA ALA A 1014 7.34 -11.52 -11.02
C ALA A 1014 6.12 -11.77 -11.93
N LEU A 1015 6.36 -12.05 -13.22
CA LEU A 1015 5.30 -12.33 -14.19
C LEU A 1015 4.63 -13.68 -13.94
N LEU A 1016 5.43 -14.71 -13.66
CA LEU A 1016 4.92 -16.05 -13.35
C LEU A 1016 4.09 -16.04 -12.06
N GLY A 1017 4.61 -15.46 -10.97
CA GLY A 1017 3.88 -15.37 -9.72
C GLY A 1017 2.60 -14.55 -9.80
N ASP A 1018 2.54 -13.53 -10.66
CA ASP A 1018 1.30 -12.78 -10.93
C ASP A 1018 0.26 -13.65 -11.64
N ALA A 1019 0.66 -14.36 -12.70
CA ALA A 1019 -0.23 -15.25 -13.43
C ALA A 1019 -0.79 -16.36 -12.53
N GLU A 1020 0.04 -16.96 -11.67
CA GLU A 1020 -0.38 -17.97 -10.69
C GLU A 1020 -1.42 -17.43 -9.70
N ARG A 1021 -1.19 -16.26 -9.10
CA ARG A 1021 -2.13 -15.64 -8.14
C ARG A 1021 -3.50 -15.36 -8.77
N ARG A 1022 -3.53 -14.99 -10.06
CA ARG A 1022 -4.79 -14.74 -10.78
C ARG A 1022 -5.52 -16.02 -11.20
N GLY A 1023 -4.87 -17.18 -11.12
CA GLY A 1023 -5.35 -18.41 -11.72
C GLY A 1023 -5.28 -18.41 -13.26
N ASP A 1024 -4.43 -17.56 -13.83
CA ASP A 1024 -4.21 -17.42 -15.27
C ASP A 1024 -3.23 -18.52 -15.74
N ARG A 1025 -3.79 -19.69 -16.05
CA ARG A 1025 -3.01 -20.87 -16.47
C ARG A 1025 -2.31 -20.65 -17.81
N TYR A 1026 -2.93 -19.89 -18.71
CA TYR A 1026 -2.30 -19.53 -19.98
C TYR A 1026 -1.06 -18.67 -19.75
N GLY A 1027 -1.19 -17.57 -18.99
CA GLY A 1027 -0.07 -16.70 -18.64
C GLY A 1027 1.04 -17.46 -17.91
N ALA A 1028 0.70 -18.30 -16.93
CA ALA A 1028 1.66 -19.12 -16.21
C ALA A 1028 2.41 -20.08 -17.16
N ALA A 1029 1.71 -20.71 -18.11
CA ALA A 1029 2.36 -21.54 -19.13
C ALA A 1029 3.26 -20.73 -20.07
N MET A 1030 2.90 -19.50 -20.45
CA MET A 1030 3.76 -18.65 -21.30
C MET A 1030 5.04 -18.22 -20.57
N PHE A 1031 4.95 -17.90 -19.28
CA PHE A 1031 6.09 -17.43 -18.48
C PHE A 1031 6.94 -18.58 -17.91
N GLY A 1032 6.34 -19.75 -17.69
CA GLY A 1032 7.02 -20.95 -17.17
C GLY A 1032 7.56 -21.90 -18.25
N LEU A 1033 7.20 -21.74 -19.52
CA LEU A 1033 7.67 -22.57 -20.64
C LEU A 1033 8.57 -21.79 -21.61
N GLY A 1034 9.11 -22.51 -22.61
CA GLY A 1034 9.94 -21.91 -23.67
C GLY A 1034 11.25 -21.29 -23.15
N PRO A 1035 11.73 -20.21 -23.78
CA PRO A 1035 13.02 -19.60 -23.45
C PRO A 1035 13.05 -18.88 -22.09
N SER A 1036 11.90 -18.63 -21.46
CA SER A 1036 11.83 -18.10 -20.08
C SER A 1036 12.58 -18.97 -19.08
N ASN A 1037 12.68 -20.28 -19.35
CA ASN A 1037 13.45 -21.23 -18.53
C ASN A 1037 14.95 -20.92 -18.45
N LEU A 1038 15.48 -20.13 -19.39
CA LEU A 1038 16.86 -19.66 -19.32
C LEU A 1038 17.12 -18.77 -18.09
N ALA A 1039 16.09 -18.20 -17.45
CA ALA A 1039 16.24 -17.47 -16.20
C ALA A 1039 16.80 -18.35 -15.06
N TRP A 1040 16.29 -19.57 -14.91
CA TRP A 1040 16.77 -20.54 -13.92
C TRP A 1040 18.10 -21.17 -14.34
N LEU A 1041 18.27 -21.50 -15.63
CA LEU A 1041 19.54 -22.00 -16.14
C LEU A 1041 20.67 -20.98 -16.00
N ALA A 1042 20.38 -19.68 -16.12
CA ALA A 1042 21.36 -18.62 -15.87
C ALA A 1042 21.76 -18.55 -14.38
N ALA A 1043 20.90 -18.99 -13.47
CA ALA A 1043 21.19 -19.14 -12.04
C ALA A 1043 21.83 -20.51 -11.69
N ASP A 1044 22.13 -21.36 -12.68
CA ASP A 1044 22.63 -22.73 -12.50
C ASP A 1044 21.66 -23.65 -11.73
N ASP A 1045 20.35 -23.45 -11.91
CA ASP A 1045 19.31 -24.27 -11.27
C ASP A 1045 18.45 -25.02 -12.30
N PRO A 1046 18.97 -26.11 -12.91
CA PRO A 1046 18.23 -26.90 -13.89
C PRO A 1046 17.12 -27.76 -13.27
N ALA A 1047 17.16 -28.01 -11.96
CA ALA A 1047 16.15 -28.81 -11.27
C ALA A 1047 14.84 -28.01 -11.17
N SER A 1048 14.91 -26.81 -10.59
CA SER A 1048 13.74 -25.92 -10.51
C SER A 1048 13.23 -25.53 -11.90
N ALA A 1049 14.13 -25.37 -12.89
CA ALA A 1049 13.72 -25.13 -14.28
C ALA A 1049 12.83 -26.26 -14.83
N MET A 1050 13.19 -27.52 -14.57
CA MET A 1050 12.38 -28.66 -15.02
C MET A 1050 11.08 -28.77 -14.22
N ASP A 1051 11.12 -28.56 -12.91
CA ASP A 1051 9.94 -28.62 -12.05
C ASP A 1051 8.88 -27.59 -12.48
N VAL A 1052 9.32 -26.35 -12.76
CA VAL A 1052 8.46 -25.29 -13.31
C VAL A 1052 7.90 -25.69 -14.68
N ALA A 1053 8.76 -26.20 -15.57
CA ALA A 1053 8.32 -26.60 -16.92
C ALA A 1053 7.29 -27.75 -16.89
N ASP A 1054 7.49 -28.76 -16.04
CA ASP A 1054 6.56 -29.89 -15.90
C ASP A 1054 5.26 -29.44 -15.23
N ALA A 1055 5.33 -28.67 -14.13
CA ALA A 1055 4.15 -28.18 -13.41
C ALA A 1055 3.20 -27.37 -14.32
N HIS A 1056 3.75 -26.50 -15.17
CA HIS A 1056 2.93 -25.69 -16.07
C HIS A 1056 2.59 -26.39 -17.39
N PHE A 1057 3.17 -27.55 -17.70
CA PHE A 1057 2.82 -28.33 -18.89
C PHE A 1057 1.80 -29.45 -18.60
N ASP A 1058 1.71 -29.94 -17.36
CA ASP A 1058 0.89 -31.11 -17.01
C ASP A 1058 -0.58 -31.01 -17.43
N HIS A 1059 -1.19 -29.83 -17.24
CA HIS A 1059 -2.56 -29.56 -17.70
C HIS A 1059 -2.70 -29.68 -19.24
N TRP A 1060 -1.67 -29.28 -19.98
CA TRP A 1060 -1.67 -29.24 -21.44
C TRP A 1060 -1.31 -30.58 -22.07
N ARG A 1061 -0.67 -31.49 -21.33
CA ARG A 1061 -0.11 -32.75 -21.81
C ARG A 1061 -1.11 -33.64 -22.55
N LYS A 1062 -2.39 -33.61 -22.17
CA LYS A 1062 -3.46 -34.41 -22.78
C LYS A 1062 -4.20 -33.68 -23.93
N SER A 1063 -3.89 -32.41 -24.18
CA SER A 1063 -4.55 -31.63 -25.22
C SER A 1063 -3.93 -31.87 -26.60
N ARG A 1064 -4.55 -31.32 -27.66
CA ARG A 1064 -3.97 -31.36 -29.02
C ARG A 1064 -2.64 -30.61 -29.03
N PHE A 1065 -1.73 -30.99 -29.92
CA PHE A 1065 -0.42 -30.35 -30.02
C PHE A 1065 -0.57 -28.87 -30.38
N ALA A 1066 -0.34 -28.01 -29.38
CA ALA A 1066 -0.51 -26.57 -29.42
C ALA A 1066 0.84 -25.84 -29.19
N TYR A 1067 0.83 -24.51 -29.18
CA TYR A 1067 2.02 -23.71 -28.87
C TYR A 1067 2.66 -24.07 -27.52
N THR A 1068 1.86 -24.40 -26.50
CA THR A 1068 2.36 -24.86 -25.19
C THR A 1068 3.21 -26.12 -25.26
N HIS A 1069 2.87 -27.06 -26.15
CA HIS A 1069 3.68 -28.26 -26.39
C HIS A 1069 5.01 -27.90 -27.05
N TYR A 1070 4.99 -26.96 -27.99
CA TYR A 1070 6.19 -26.45 -28.62
C TYR A 1070 7.09 -25.72 -27.59
N ALA A 1071 6.51 -24.89 -26.74
CA ALA A 1071 7.21 -24.19 -25.66
C ALA A 1071 7.82 -25.17 -24.64
N TYR A 1072 7.08 -26.19 -24.21
CA TYR A 1072 7.61 -27.25 -23.35
C TYR A 1072 8.74 -28.04 -24.04
N MET A 1073 8.53 -28.45 -25.29
CA MET A 1073 9.54 -29.17 -26.08
C MET A 1073 10.86 -28.39 -26.13
N THR A 1074 10.80 -27.07 -26.35
CA THR A 1074 11.99 -26.23 -26.40
C THR A 1074 12.64 -26.02 -25.03
N ALA A 1075 11.85 -25.81 -23.97
CA ALA A 1075 12.35 -25.68 -22.60
C ALA A 1075 13.01 -26.97 -22.10
N ALA A 1076 12.25 -28.08 -22.05
CA ALA A 1076 12.71 -29.35 -21.49
C ALA A 1076 13.95 -29.88 -22.20
N SER A 1077 14.01 -29.76 -23.53
CA SER A 1077 15.18 -30.22 -24.29
C SER A 1077 16.41 -29.34 -24.04
N ARG A 1078 16.24 -28.01 -23.87
CA ARG A 1078 17.36 -27.12 -23.52
C ARG A 1078 17.86 -27.36 -22.09
N ILE A 1079 16.95 -27.60 -21.14
CA ILE A 1079 17.30 -27.97 -19.76
C ILE A 1079 18.09 -29.29 -19.76
N ASP A 1080 17.64 -30.29 -20.53
CA ASP A 1080 18.36 -31.56 -20.66
C ASP A 1080 19.76 -31.39 -21.27
N LEU A 1081 19.92 -30.53 -22.29
CA LEU A 1081 21.24 -30.22 -22.85
C LEU A 1081 22.15 -29.49 -21.83
N TYR A 1082 21.60 -28.53 -21.09
CA TYR A 1082 22.32 -27.83 -20.00
C TYR A 1082 22.74 -28.78 -18.87
N ALA A 1083 21.91 -29.77 -18.56
CA ALA A 1083 22.17 -30.81 -17.57
C ALA A 1083 23.10 -31.92 -18.07
N GLY A 1084 23.59 -31.85 -19.31
CA GLY A 1084 24.46 -32.89 -19.88
C GLY A 1084 23.75 -34.21 -20.18
N ARG A 1085 22.44 -34.17 -20.49
CA ARG A 1085 21.59 -35.33 -20.82
C ARG A 1085 21.11 -35.31 -22.28
N PRO A 1086 22.02 -35.38 -23.28
CA PRO A 1086 21.66 -35.17 -24.67
C PRO A 1086 20.76 -36.28 -25.25
N GLU A 1087 20.86 -37.53 -24.76
CA GLU A 1087 19.95 -38.60 -25.19
C GLU A 1087 18.51 -38.35 -24.74
N HIS A 1088 18.31 -37.82 -23.53
CA HIS A 1088 16.97 -37.44 -23.04
C HIS A 1088 16.39 -36.30 -23.89
N ALA A 1089 17.19 -35.27 -24.18
CA ALA A 1089 16.78 -34.17 -25.05
C ALA A 1089 16.35 -34.66 -26.44
N LEU A 1090 17.16 -35.52 -27.09
CA LEU A 1090 16.83 -36.06 -28.40
C LEU A 1090 15.59 -36.97 -28.36
N GLY A 1091 15.42 -37.76 -27.30
CA GLY A 1091 14.24 -38.60 -27.08
C GLY A 1091 12.95 -37.78 -26.99
N ARG A 1092 12.94 -36.67 -26.24
CA ARG A 1092 11.80 -35.75 -26.14
C ARG A 1092 11.44 -35.15 -27.50
N LEU A 1093 12.45 -34.67 -28.24
CA LEU A 1093 12.25 -34.09 -29.58
C LEU A 1093 11.69 -35.12 -30.58
N ASP A 1094 12.13 -36.37 -30.50
CA ASP A 1094 11.61 -37.45 -31.35
C ASP A 1094 10.18 -37.86 -30.97
N ALA A 1095 9.86 -37.90 -29.67
CA ALA A 1095 8.49 -38.17 -29.18
C ALA A 1095 7.49 -37.12 -29.66
N MET A 1096 7.88 -35.84 -29.65
CA MET A 1096 7.01 -34.71 -30.02
C MET A 1096 7.00 -34.40 -31.53
N ARG A 1097 7.87 -35.07 -32.31
CA ARG A 1097 8.04 -34.81 -33.75
C ARG A 1097 6.75 -34.95 -34.55
N ARG A 1098 5.95 -35.99 -34.29
CA ARG A 1098 4.67 -36.19 -35.01
C ARG A 1098 3.74 -35.02 -34.75
N GLY A 1099 3.54 -34.64 -33.49
CA GLY A 1099 2.70 -33.50 -33.11
C GLY A 1099 3.16 -32.17 -33.73
N LEU A 1100 4.46 -31.92 -33.78
CA LEU A 1100 5.03 -30.73 -34.42
C LEU A 1100 4.73 -30.66 -35.93
N VAL A 1101 4.72 -31.80 -36.63
CA VAL A 1101 4.41 -31.86 -38.06
C VAL A 1101 2.91 -31.67 -38.30
N TRP A 1102 2.05 -32.35 -37.53
CA TRP A 1102 0.59 -32.28 -37.68
C TRP A 1102 0.01 -30.92 -37.29
N SER A 1103 0.60 -30.24 -36.30
CA SER A 1103 0.20 -28.88 -35.91
C SER A 1103 0.60 -27.81 -36.95
N GLY A 1104 1.49 -28.15 -37.89
CA GLY A 1104 2.01 -27.19 -38.88
C GLY A 1104 3.02 -26.18 -38.32
N LEU A 1105 3.22 -26.09 -37.00
CA LEU A 1105 4.14 -25.16 -36.36
C LEU A 1105 5.58 -25.32 -36.89
N GLY A 1106 6.02 -26.55 -37.17
CA GLY A 1106 7.36 -26.81 -37.73
C GLY A 1106 7.58 -26.31 -39.17
N ARG A 1107 6.51 -25.87 -39.86
CA ARG A 1107 6.57 -25.27 -41.21
C ARG A 1107 6.56 -23.74 -41.18
N LEU A 1108 6.26 -23.13 -40.04
CA LEU A 1108 6.30 -21.68 -39.84
C LEU A 1108 7.75 -21.23 -39.65
N GLY A 1109 8.08 -20.00 -40.08
CA GLY A 1109 9.45 -19.50 -40.21
C GLY A 1109 10.33 -19.72 -38.97
N LEU A 1110 10.17 -18.88 -37.94
CA LEU A 1110 10.98 -18.95 -36.71
C LEU A 1110 10.82 -20.28 -35.97
N PHE A 1111 9.59 -20.78 -35.83
CA PHE A 1111 9.34 -22.00 -35.07
C PHE A 1111 10.02 -23.23 -35.69
N GLY A 1112 10.00 -23.32 -37.01
CA GLY A 1112 10.69 -24.35 -37.77
C GLY A 1112 12.20 -24.21 -37.72
N VAL A 1113 12.75 -22.98 -37.69
CA VAL A 1113 14.19 -22.72 -37.51
C VAL A 1113 14.67 -23.29 -36.18
N ILE A 1114 14.02 -22.90 -35.08
CA ILE A 1114 14.39 -23.34 -33.72
C ILE A 1114 14.23 -24.85 -33.55
N ALA A 1115 13.15 -25.44 -34.06
CA ALA A 1115 12.94 -26.89 -33.92
C ALA A 1115 14.01 -27.71 -34.68
N ARG A 1116 14.45 -27.23 -35.85
CA ARG A 1116 15.53 -27.88 -36.62
C ARG A 1116 16.89 -27.69 -35.96
N GLU A 1117 17.16 -26.48 -35.47
CA GLU A 1117 18.37 -26.14 -34.72
C GLU A 1117 18.51 -27.03 -33.49
N LEU A 1118 17.53 -27.02 -32.59
CA LEU A 1118 17.55 -27.77 -31.34
C LEU A 1118 17.71 -29.27 -31.56
N ARG A 1119 17.08 -29.82 -32.61
CA ARG A 1119 17.23 -31.22 -33.01
C ARG A 1119 18.64 -31.51 -33.53
N ALA A 1120 19.24 -30.62 -34.32
CA ALA A 1120 20.60 -30.79 -34.81
C ALA A 1120 21.60 -30.69 -33.65
N THR A 1121 21.45 -29.71 -32.76
CA THR A 1121 22.25 -29.54 -31.54
C THR A 1121 22.18 -30.78 -30.66
N ALA A 1122 20.99 -31.28 -30.33
CA ALA A 1122 20.85 -32.52 -29.54
C ALA A 1122 21.44 -33.75 -30.25
N THR A 1123 21.27 -33.86 -31.57
CA THR A 1123 21.86 -34.97 -32.34
C THR A 1123 23.39 -34.92 -32.33
N LEU A 1124 23.99 -33.73 -32.45
CA LEU A 1124 25.44 -33.53 -32.38
C LEU A 1124 25.98 -33.77 -30.97
N ALA A 1125 25.24 -33.37 -29.93
CA ALA A 1125 25.60 -33.67 -28.55
C ALA A 1125 25.62 -35.19 -28.27
N VAL A 1126 24.61 -35.95 -28.73
CA VAL A 1126 24.65 -37.43 -28.65
C VAL A 1126 25.80 -38.00 -29.50
N ALA A 1127 26.14 -37.36 -30.62
CA ALA A 1127 27.27 -37.78 -31.45
C ALA A 1127 28.63 -37.55 -30.78
N ALA A 1128 28.76 -36.57 -29.90
CA ALA A 1128 29.98 -36.31 -29.13
C ALA A 1128 30.29 -37.47 -28.18
N ASP A 1129 29.26 -38.07 -27.57
CA ASP A 1129 29.41 -39.21 -26.66
C ASP A 1129 29.46 -40.57 -27.39
N ALA A 1130 29.00 -40.63 -28.64
CA ALA A 1130 28.97 -41.85 -29.43
C ALA A 1130 30.32 -42.22 -30.06
N ARG A 1131 30.53 -43.51 -30.38
CA ARG A 1131 31.75 -44.02 -31.06
C ARG A 1131 31.42 -44.74 -32.37
N GLY A 1132 32.44 -44.91 -33.22
CA GLY A 1132 32.37 -45.74 -34.44
C GLY A 1132 31.29 -45.32 -35.45
N LEU A 1133 30.56 -46.30 -35.99
CA LEU A 1133 29.51 -46.10 -37.00
C LEU A 1133 28.36 -45.23 -36.50
N ARG A 1134 27.95 -45.37 -35.22
CA ARG A 1134 26.87 -44.59 -34.62
C ARG A 1134 27.19 -43.10 -34.63
N ARG A 1135 28.43 -42.71 -34.27
CA ARG A 1135 28.92 -41.32 -34.35
C ARG A 1135 28.79 -40.76 -35.77
N ARG A 1136 29.30 -41.48 -36.77
CA ARG A 1136 29.24 -41.07 -38.19
C ARG A 1136 27.80 -40.88 -38.69
N GLN A 1137 26.89 -41.80 -38.33
CA GLN A 1137 25.48 -41.71 -38.71
C GLN A 1137 24.77 -40.51 -38.08
N LEU A 1138 25.03 -40.22 -36.81
CA LEU A 1138 24.46 -39.07 -36.11
C LEU A 1138 24.97 -37.75 -36.69
N ILE A 1139 26.27 -37.63 -36.95
CA ILE A 1139 26.85 -36.45 -37.61
C ILE A 1139 26.23 -36.23 -39.00
N LEU A 1140 26.04 -37.30 -39.78
CA LEU A 1140 25.39 -37.22 -41.09
C LEU A 1140 23.92 -36.78 -40.98
N LYS A 1141 23.18 -37.33 -40.01
CA LYS A 1141 21.78 -36.94 -39.73
C LYS A 1141 21.69 -35.46 -39.37
N ALA A 1142 22.53 -34.99 -38.46
CA ALA A 1142 22.60 -33.58 -38.07
C ALA A 1142 23.02 -32.67 -39.23
N SER A 1143 23.97 -33.10 -40.07
CA SER A 1143 24.43 -32.33 -41.23
C SER A 1143 23.32 -32.15 -42.27
N ARG A 1144 22.49 -33.18 -42.50
CA ARG A 1144 21.31 -33.06 -43.37
C ARG A 1144 20.29 -32.07 -42.83
N THR A 1145 20.05 -32.08 -41.50
CA THR A 1145 19.18 -31.11 -40.85
C THR A 1145 19.75 -29.69 -40.93
N THR A 1146 21.06 -29.54 -40.76
CA THR A 1146 21.79 -28.27 -40.87
C THR A 1146 21.70 -27.71 -42.30
N GLU A 1147 21.85 -28.55 -43.32
CA GLU A 1147 21.73 -28.11 -44.71
C GLU A 1147 20.29 -27.76 -45.10
N ALA A 1148 19.30 -28.47 -44.53
CA ALA A 1148 17.90 -28.09 -44.68
C ALA A 1148 17.59 -26.75 -43.99
N LEU A 1149 18.20 -26.48 -42.83
CA LEU A 1149 18.10 -25.20 -42.14
C LEU A 1149 18.71 -24.08 -42.98
N HIS A 1150 19.93 -24.26 -43.49
CA HIS A 1150 20.59 -23.27 -44.34
C HIS A 1150 19.79 -22.93 -45.60
N ARG A 1151 19.31 -23.96 -46.33
CA ARG A 1151 18.51 -23.79 -47.56
C ARG A 1151 17.13 -23.20 -47.32
N SER A 1152 16.62 -23.18 -46.08
CA SER A 1152 15.34 -22.54 -45.79
C SER A 1152 15.37 -21.04 -46.10
N GLY A 1153 16.55 -20.42 -46.01
CA GLY A 1153 16.71 -18.97 -46.20
C GLY A 1153 15.95 -18.16 -45.15
N GLU A 1154 15.53 -18.73 -44.02
CA GLU A 1154 14.85 -17.98 -42.96
C GLU A 1154 15.81 -17.08 -42.18
N ALA A 1155 15.28 -16.15 -41.39
CA ALA A 1155 16.09 -15.27 -40.55
C ALA A 1155 16.90 -16.08 -39.51
N ASN A 1156 18.15 -15.66 -39.27
CA ASN A 1156 19.13 -16.30 -38.36
C ASN A 1156 19.52 -17.75 -38.72
N ALA A 1157 18.86 -18.38 -39.69
CA ALA A 1157 19.07 -19.78 -40.06
C ALA A 1157 20.49 -20.01 -40.58
N ASP A 1158 21.09 -19.01 -41.21
CA ASP A 1158 22.45 -19.04 -41.73
C ASP A 1158 23.51 -19.00 -40.59
N ALA A 1159 23.31 -18.15 -39.57
CA ALA A 1159 24.16 -18.09 -38.37
C ALA A 1159 24.09 -19.40 -37.56
N LEU A 1160 22.88 -19.91 -37.33
CA LEU A 1160 22.65 -21.18 -36.65
C LEU A 1160 23.25 -22.36 -37.43
N SER A 1161 23.11 -22.36 -38.76
CA SER A 1161 23.70 -23.41 -39.61
C SER A 1161 25.23 -23.36 -39.62
N ALA A 1162 25.84 -22.17 -39.59
CA ALA A 1162 27.30 -22.02 -39.46
C ALA A 1162 27.81 -22.61 -38.14
N SER A 1163 27.11 -22.34 -37.03
CA SER A 1163 27.44 -22.92 -35.72
C SER A 1163 27.34 -24.45 -35.70
N LEU A 1164 26.26 -25.01 -36.25
CA LEU A 1164 26.05 -26.45 -36.35
C LEU A 1164 27.08 -27.13 -37.28
N ARG A 1165 27.47 -26.48 -38.38
CA ARG A 1165 28.56 -26.95 -39.24
C ARG A 1165 29.88 -26.98 -38.49
N GLY A 1166 30.20 -25.94 -37.73
CA GLY A 1166 31.40 -25.90 -36.88
C GLY A 1166 31.47 -27.08 -35.91
N GLN A 1167 30.37 -27.35 -35.21
CA GLN A 1167 30.24 -28.52 -34.33
C GLN A 1167 30.45 -29.85 -35.09
N ALA A 1168 29.78 -30.01 -36.24
CA ALA A 1168 29.88 -31.24 -37.03
C ALA A 1168 31.29 -31.48 -37.58
N GLU A 1169 31.98 -30.44 -38.06
CA GLU A 1169 33.36 -30.54 -38.56
C GLU A 1169 34.34 -30.88 -37.45
N ALA A 1170 34.14 -30.30 -36.27
CA ALA A 1170 35.00 -30.61 -35.15
C ALA A 1170 34.82 -32.05 -34.67
N LEU A 1171 33.59 -32.56 -34.63
CA LEU A 1171 33.32 -33.97 -34.34
C LEU A 1171 33.82 -34.94 -35.43
N ARG A 1172 34.13 -34.44 -36.64
CA ARG A 1172 34.82 -35.20 -37.70
C ARG A 1172 36.35 -35.18 -37.55
N GLY A 1173 36.89 -34.33 -36.69
CA GLY A 1173 38.33 -34.08 -36.53
C GLY A 1173 38.89 -33.00 -37.48
N ASN A 1174 38.04 -32.24 -38.16
CA ASN A 1174 38.46 -31.19 -39.10
C ASN A 1174 38.59 -29.83 -38.38
N THR A 1175 39.59 -29.70 -37.50
CA THR A 1175 39.76 -28.54 -36.59
C THR A 1175 39.78 -27.19 -37.31
N GLN A 1176 40.51 -27.06 -38.42
CA GLN A 1176 40.59 -25.80 -39.17
C GLN A 1176 39.25 -25.38 -39.79
N ALA A 1177 38.51 -26.34 -40.35
CA ALA A 1177 37.18 -26.09 -40.90
C ALA A 1177 36.19 -25.70 -39.79
N ALA A 1178 36.31 -26.31 -38.61
CA ALA A 1178 35.50 -25.98 -37.45
C ALA A 1178 35.77 -24.57 -36.91
N ILE A 1179 37.04 -24.18 -36.77
CA ILE A 1179 37.45 -22.83 -36.35
C ILE A 1179 36.89 -21.78 -37.31
N ALA A 1180 37.04 -22.00 -38.63
CA ALA A 1180 36.53 -21.09 -39.65
C ALA A 1180 34.99 -20.97 -39.59
N ALA A 1181 34.29 -22.09 -39.39
CA ALA A 1181 32.84 -22.11 -39.27
C ALA A 1181 32.33 -21.41 -37.99
N PHE A 1182 32.99 -21.58 -36.85
CA PHE A 1182 32.63 -20.86 -35.62
C PHE A 1182 32.94 -19.37 -35.70
N ALA A 1183 34.03 -18.98 -36.37
CA ALA A 1183 34.32 -17.56 -36.65
C ALA A 1183 33.24 -16.93 -37.55
N ASP A 1184 32.76 -17.67 -38.55
CA ASP A 1184 31.65 -17.23 -39.40
C ASP A 1184 30.33 -17.13 -38.62
N ALA A 1185 30.04 -18.11 -37.77
CA ALA A 1185 28.88 -18.11 -36.89
C ALA A 1185 28.91 -16.90 -35.93
N GLU A 1186 30.05 -16.62 -35.30
CA GLU A 1186 30.23 -15.46 -34.41
C GLU A 1186 29.94 -14.14 -35.13
N ARG A 1187 30.49 -13.92 -36.33
CA ARG A 1187 30.22 -12.71 -37.12
C ARG A 1187 28.74 -12.56 -37.45
N ARG A 1188 28.10 -13.64 -37.89
CA ARG A 1188 26.67 -13.62 -38.26
C ARG A 1188 25.78 -13.38 -37.04
N PHE A 1189 26.03 -14.04 -35.92
CA PHE A 1189 25.28 -13.79 -34.68
C PHE A 1189 25.42 -12.36 -34.20
N SER A 1190 26.62 -11.77 -34.28
CA SER A 1190 26.83 -10.35 -33.98
C SER A 1190 26.02 -9.44 -34.91
N GLY A 1191 25.94 -9.76 -36.21
CA GLY A 1191 25.09 -9.03 -37.17
C GLY A 1191 23.59 -9.08 -36.83
N TYR A 1192 23.12 -10.19 -36.27
CA TYR A 1192 21.77 -10.33 -35.74
C TYR A 1192 21.61 -9.84 -34.29
N GLN A 1193 22.68 -9.33 -33.67
CA GLN A 1193 22.72 -8.91 -32.26
C GLN A 1193 22.35 -10.03 -31.26
N MET A 1194 22.65 -11.29 -31.60
CA MET A 1194 22.47 -12.44 -30.73
C MET A 1194 23.72 -12.64 -29.86
N ALA A 1195 23.97 -11.72 -28.94
CA ALA A 1195 25.26 -11.56 -28.25
C ALA A 1195 25.76 -12.85 -27.57
N ASN A 1196 24.89 -13.55 -26.83
CA ASN A 1196 25.29 -14.80 -26.17
C ASN A 1196 25.57 -15.94 -27.15
N HIS A 1197 24.85 -16.02 -28.27
CA HIS A 1197 25.14 -17.03 -29.31
C HIS A 1197 26.50 -16.77 -29.97
N ALA A 1198 26.85 -15.49 -30.21
CA ALA A 1198 28.17 -15.11 -30.70
C ALA A 1198 29.28 -15.50 -29.69
N ARG A 1199 29.06 -15.23 -28.40
CA ARG A 1199 29.99 -15.62 -27.32
C ARG A 1199 30.16 -17.13 -27.22
N PHE A 1200 29.09 -17.92 -27.31
CA PHE A 1200 29.17 -19.38 -27.28
C PHE A 1200 29.97 -19.92 -28.49
N ALA A 1201 29.79 -19.34 -29.68
CA ALA A 1201 30.61 -19.69 -30.84
C ALA A 1201 32.09 -19.33 -30.63
N ARG A 1202 32.37 -18.16 -30.02
CA ARG A 1202 33.73 -17.73 -29.66
C ARG A 1202 34.38 -18.68 -28.65
N MET A 1203 33.64 -19.12 -27.62
CA MET A 1203 34.12 -20.09 -26.63
C MET A 1203 34.56 -21.40 -27.32
N ARG A 1204 33.72 -21.93 -28.21
CA ARG A 1204 33.99 -23.18 -28.94
C ARG A 1204 35.13 -23.06 -29.93
N ARG A 1205 35.30 -21.87 -30.52
CA ARG A 1205 36.48 -21.52 -31.33
C ARG A 1205 37.75 -21.50 -30.48
N GLY A 1206 37.71 -20.86 -29.31
CA GLY A 1206 38.83 -20.81 -28.36
C GLY A 1206 39.27 -22.19 -27.88
N GLU A 1207 38.31 -23.06 -27.54
CA GLU A 1207 38.54 -24.47 -27.18
C GLU A 1207 39.29 -25.24 -28.28
N LEU A 1208 38.93 -25.02 -29.55
CA LEU A 1208 39.56 -25.68 -30.70
C LEU A 1208 40.93 -25.10 -31.08
N MET A 1209 41.17 -23.81 -30.85
CA MET A 1209 42.44 -23.16 -31.14
C MET A 1209 43.55 -23.62 -30.18
N GLY A 1210 43.22 -23.80 -28.89
CA GLY A 1210 44.20 -24.15 -27.86
C GLY A 1210 45.28 -23.05 -27.66
N GLY A 1211 46.28 -23.35 -26.83
CA GLY A 1211 47.35 -22.42 -26.48
C GLY A 1211 46.88 -21.13 -25.81
N ASP A 1212 47.78 -20.15 -25.68
CA ASP A 1212 47.50 -18.89 -24.99
C ASP A 1212 46.42 -18.05 -25.69
N ALA A 1213 46.44 -18.04 -27.04
CA ALA A 1213 45.46 -17.31 -27.84
C ALA A 1213 44.04 -17.91 -27.71
N GLY A 1214 43.92 -19.25 -27.67
CA GLY A 1214 42.64 -19.93 -27.43
C GLY A 1214 42.13 -19.73 -25.99
N ALA A 1215 43.03 -19.80 -25.01
CA ALA A 1215 42.71 -19.56 -23.61
C ALA A 1215 42.23 -18.12 -23.35
N ALA A 1216 42.87 -17.12 -23.95
CA ALA A 1216 42.44 -15.72 -23.89
C ALA A 1216 41.03 -15.53 -24.46
N LEU A 1217 40.76 -16.06 -25.66
CA LEU A 1217 39.44 -16.00 -26.29
C LEU A 1217 38.35 -16.68 -25.45
N LEU A 1218 38.66 -17.82 -24.83
CA LEU A 1218 37.73 -18.54 -23.96
C LEU A 1218 37.46 -17.76 -22.66
N GLY A 1219 38.49 -17.19 -22.05
CA GLY A 1219 38.40 -16.36 -20.84
C GLY A 1219 37.53 -15.13 -21.06
N GLU A 1220 37.84 -14.33 -22.09
CA GLU A 1220 37.09 -13.12 -22.45
C GLU A 1220 35.61 -13.44 -22.71
N ALA A 1221 35.33 -14.48 -23.51
CA ALA A 1221 33.96 -14.88 -23.82
C ALA A 1221 33.20 -15.33 -22.57
N SER A 1222 33.86 -16.10 -21.69
CA SER A 1222 33.26 -16.58 -20.44
C SER A 1222 32.93 -15.43 -19.50
N ASP A 1223 33.81 -14.44 -19.38
CA ASP A 1223 33.59 -13.26 -18.54
C ASP A 1223 32.48 -12.37 -19.08
N GLU A 1224 32.37 -12.21 -20.40
CA GLU A 1224 31.23 -11.53 -21.02
C GLU A 1224 29.91 -12.25 -20.74
N VAL A 1225 29.89 -13.59 -20.81
CA VAL A 1225 28.69 -14.40 -20.50
C VAL A 1225 28.33 -14.27 -19.02
N ARG A 1226 29.30 -14.29 -18.10
CA ARG A 1226 29.06 -14.03 -16.66
C ARG A 1226 28.45 -12.65 -16.43
N ARG A 1227 29.00 -11.62 -17.09
CA ARG A 1227 28.45 -10.25 -17.04
C ARG A 1227 27.00 -10.16 -17.54
N SER A 1228 26.57 -11.07 -18.41
CA SER A 1228 25.17 -11.17 -18.86
C SER A 1228 24.21 -11.81 -17.83
N GLY A 1229 24.72 -12.25 -16.68
CA GLY A 1229 23.92 -12.81 -15.58
C GLY A 1229 23.91 -14.33 -15.49
N VAL A 1230 24.86 -15.01 -16.14
CA VAL A 1230 24.99 -16.48 -16.16
C VAL A 1230 26.04 -16.93 -15.15
N ALA A 1231 25.67 -17.83 -14.23
CA ALA A 1231 26.56 -18.38 -13.22
C ALA A 1231 27.61 -19.33 -13.82
N ASP A 1232 27.19 -20.27 -14.66
CA ASP A 1232 28.07 -21.20 -15.38
C ASP A 1232 28.02 -20.98 -16.91
N PRO A 1233 28.97 -20.22 -17.49
CA PRO A 1233 29.06 -20.01 -18.93
C PRO A 1233 29.25 -21.29 -19.75
N ALA A 1234 29.99 -22.28 -19.23
CA ALA A 1234 30.33 -23.48 -19.97
C ALA A 1234 29.12 -24.40 -20.13
N ARG A 1235 28.37 -24.62 -19.04
CA ARG A 1235 27.09 -25.34 -19.09
C ARG A 1235 26.05 -24.61 -19.93
N MET A 1236 25.99 -23.29 -19.82
CA MET A 1236 25.09 -22.49 -20.65
C MET A 1236 25.44 -22.63 -22.14
N ALA A 1237 26.72 -22.61 -22.52
CA ALA A 1237 27.14 -22.84 -23.88
C ALA A 1237 26.72 -24.24 -24.39
N CYS A 1238 26.79 -25.28 -23.55
CA CYS A 1238 26.34 -26.64 -23.91
C CYS A 1238 24.85 -26.73 -24.26
N ALA A 1239 24.00 -25.84 -23.72
CA ALA A 1239 22.57 -25.80 -24.06
C ALA A 1239 22.28 -25.36 -25.51
N PHE A 1240 23.25 -24.71 -26.16
CA PHE A 1240 23.12 -24.17 -27.52
C PHE A 1240 24.14 -24.75 -28.52
N ILE A 1241 25.34 -25.08 -28.06
CA ILE A 1241 26.45 -25.58 -28.87
C ILE A 1241 27.12 -26.72 -28.11
N ALA A 1242 27.00 -27.95 -28.61
CA ALA A 1242 27.55 -29.14 -27.96
C ALA A 1242 29.08 -29.01 -27.75
N PRO A 1243 29.63 -29.60 -26.68
CA PRO A 1243 31.07 -29.63 -26.44
C PRO A 1243 31.80 -30.43 -27.52
N VAL A 1244 33.05 -30.04 -27.77
CA VAL A 1244 33.81 -30.44 -28.97
C VAL A 1244 34.88 -31.51 -28.70
N ARG A 1245 34.71 -32.29 -27.63
CA ARG A 1245 35.71 -33.23 -27.10
C ARG A 1245 36.15 -34.31 -28.08
#